data_AF-G0U455-F1
#
_entry.id   AF-G0U455-F1
#
_cell.length_a   1.000
_cell.length_b   1.000
_cell.length_c   1.000
_cell.angle_alpha   90.00
_cell.angle_beta   90.00
_cell.angle_gamma   90.00
#
_symmetry.space_group_name_H-M   'P 1'
#
loop_
_entity.id
_entity.type
_entity.pdbx_description
1 polymer ?
#
loop_
_entity_poly.entity_id
_entity_poly.type
_entity_poly.pdbx_seq_one_letter_code
_entity_poly.pdbx_strand_id
1 'polypeptide(L)'
;MDAPGDMHIAAAAIPDSGTCVKPFLMANAHTSMAIPKALPVNFGATMERNAMPSGLASLTTVEATSSSSGALRVRPSSFSAVVESTEIEQKQMELRSVVERRISALEHTLKSREEELEALKAQLRKTEEDYKFNYELIKDRDIALEEASAQMQSLYDELRRSKAEVATLVKQKDDLEQEAVLLRQRLREAEVEREETVQQLIQRFEVKERQLEDNVGLRYMDLEREKQRLHEEYLRRFKALDDARVKLEEKGEVSLSEIEKWREKVHRLEEDLRTCIDSMEAAKQEEAVKAVHASEVAQAFALLKQEHESLQHKYNLALAEESEQRQKAEKRLTECNAIMSHGITTAEDAVRQQVQRANKLETECGQLQIRVTELQERLQETQLIREGDLQRFTEESREVQERYIKVVAQLREERQKLEESQRQQILRVQQLESELIASRNDCSNALCRVKEWQEKCEASDLDSMRYQRDVERLQRDLQHCREEEQRMGHRVQEIQRRADEKVLDANREAESARVELRQQQQRFIDHQERIQAESARLARELHASEVARHAIEEQYRLTKDNEGQLALINALQYDKETAERRVLELERTNAAIREQVSTFAMELQNDPMVKAAKETQRRVHELQEALINAHADSEKLRSAVHEKEEEVARYQLEVLRLQSVEAALLDYQEGFTILKEMHKGLHAASRGQQRKHQLKTRTCLLSSCKQMTNGERANRESSSSPVGGKAVNENAGQPSNMNAHQKASDKQFLGKDYAAVREVGSLRQRCLQLEKSVRDLLHERDNLTRELRAAQQDIEMLTNEKQHIVDLNSLLKAQLREAYRRALEHSQERCRQVAEPQRPAGPPPIDISSHSIKQPSANESRVGLAELNAPPESERITSLERELEAMKTHISFRHRGTSQNSCRPVDVSTSQLPNANASSVDRKSSRRNGAQIVRRGTTAVRHYGYL
;
A
#
# COMPACT_ATOMS: atom_id res chain seq x y z
N MET A 1 -28.67 29.13 58.18
CA MET A 1 -28.53 27.91 59.01
C MET A 1 -27.57 26.99 58.30
N ASP A 2 -26.50 26.65 59.00
CA ASP A 2 -25.79 25.38 59.05
C ASP A 2 -25.53 24.58 57.74
N ALA A 3 -24.27 24.68 57.31
CA ALA A 3 -23.31 23.56 57.25
C ALA A 3 -23.46 22.44 56.18
N PRO A 4 -22.35 21.75 55.82
CA PRO A 4 -22.18 21.13 54.50
C PRO A 4 -21.95 19.60 54.54
N GLY A 5 -21.61 18.97 53.41
CA GLY A 5 -21.23 17.54 53.39
C GLY A 5 -20.80 16.95 52.04
N ASP A 6 -19.51 17.09 51.75
CA ASP A 6 -18.58 16.29 50.95
C ASP A 6 -18.99 15.18 49.95
N MET A 7 -18.19 15.19 48.88
CA MET A 7 -17.65 14.06 48.08
C MET A 7 -17.88 12.62 48.59
N HIS A 8 -18.14 11.70 47.65
CA HIS A 8 -17.12 10.72 47.26
C HIS A 8 -17.42 10.00 45.93
N ILE A 9 -16.37 9.70 45.18
CA ILE A 9 -16.40 8.97 43.91
C ILE A 9 -16.65 7.48 44.19
N ALA A 10 -17.77 6.94 43.71
CA ALA A 10 -18.03 5.49 43.72
C ALA A 10 -17.48 4.85 42.44
N ALA A 11 -16.28 4.26 42.53
CA ALA A 11 -15.74 3.41 41.48
C ALA A 11 -16.48 2.06 41.47
N ALA A 12 -17.25 1.78 40.42
CA ALA A 12 -17.88 0.48 40.22
C ALA A 12 -16.86 -0.56 39.75
N ALA A 13 -16.31 -1.33 40.68
CA ALA A 13 -15.58 -2.55 40.36
C ALA A 13 -16.60 -3.66 39.99
N ILE A 14 -16.63 -4.04 38.71
CA ILE A 14 -17.33 -5.25 38.24
C ILE A 14 -16.31 -6.41 38.29
N PRO A 15 -16.65 -7.57 38.87
CA PRO A 15 -15.68 -8.64 39.13
C PRO A 15 -15.34 -9.46 37.87
N ASP A 16 -14.07 -9.85 37.77
CA ASP A 16 -13.61 -10.86 36.81
C ASP A 16 -14.37 -12.18 37.01
N SER A 17 -15.08 -12.62 35.98
CA SER A 17 -15.63 -13.97 35.89
C SER A 17 -14.50 -14.97 35.66
N GLY A 18 -14.15 -15.74 36.68
CA GLY A 18 -13.07 -16.73 36.56
C GLY A 18 -13.42 -17.91 35.66
N THR A 19 -12.48 -18.30 34.80
CA THR A 19 -12.40 -19.67 34.27
C THR A 19 -11.24 -20.41 34.91
N CYS A 20 -11.59 -21.27 35.86
CA CYS A 20 -10.70 -22.24 36.46
C CYS A 20 -10.50 -23.43 35.50
N VAL A 21 -9.26 -23.70 35.07
CA VAL A 21 -8.85 -25.04 34.63
C VAL A 21 -7.57 -25.42 35.35
N LYS A 22 -7.58 -26.60 35.96
CA LYS A 22 -6.53 -27.16 36.81
C LYS A 22 -5.48 -27.95 35.98
N PRO A 23 -4.33 -28.34 36.56
CA PRO A 23 -3.16 -28.75 35.78
C PRO A 23 -3.31 -30.17 35.22
N PHE A 24 -2.59 -30.45 34.13
CA PHE A 24 -2.30 -31.82 33.71
C PHE A 24 -0.83 -32.00 33.35
N LEU A 25 -0.16 -32.84 34.14
CA LEU A 25 1.09 -33.51 33.79
C LEU A 25 0.80 -34.67 32.82
N MET A 26 1.86 -35.32 32.33
CA MET A 26 1.86 -36.50 31.43
C MET A 26 1.66 -36.19 29.94
N ALA A 27 2.22 -36.97 29.01
CA ALA A 27 3.40 -37.85 29.04
C ALA A 27 3.73 -38.27 27.60
N ASN A 28 4.99 -38.61 27.32
CA ASN A 28 5.45 -39.73 26.49
C ASN A 28 6.99 -39.67 26.47
N ALA A 29 7.74 -40.64 27.03
CA ALA A 29 7.90 -42.03 26.62
C ALA A 29 8.74 -42.16 25.33
N HIS A 30 9.70 -43.07 25.17
CA HIS A 30 10.52 -43.92 26.03
C HIS A 30 11.25 -44.86 25.05
N THR A 31 12.56 -44.67 24.83
CA THR A 31 13.46 -45.70 24.28
C THR A 31 14.87 -45.29 24.73
N SER A 32 15.53 -45.89 25.73
CA SER A 32 15.82 -47.30 26.01
C SER A 32 16.81 -47.93 25.02
N MET A 33 17.74 -48.72 25.56
CA MET A 33 18.97 -49.36 25.01
C MET A 33 20.25 -48.70 25.54
N ALA A 34 20.66 -48.92 26.79
CA ALA A 34 21.27 -50.17 27.31
C ALA A 34 22.61 -50.51 26.63
N ILE A 35 23.72 -50.15 27.28
CA ILE A 35 25.07 -50.67 26.98
C ILE A 35 25.32 -51.88 27.90
N PRO A 36 25.39 -53.12 27.39
CA PRO A 36 25.76 -54.26 28.22
C PRO A 36 27.27 -54.29 28.46
N LYS A 37 27.68 -54.19 29.73
CA LYS A 37 28.96 -54.73 30.18
C LYS A 37 28.82 -56.25 30.33
N ALA A 38 29.55 -57.03 29.54
CA ALA A 38 29.80 -58.44 29.81
C ALA A 38 31.17 -58.88 29.26
N LEU A 39 32.00 -59.45 30.13
CA LEU A 39 33.19 -60.24 29.78
C LEU A 39 32.75 -61.65 29.33
N PRO A 40 33.52 -62.35 28.49
CA PRO A 40 34.59 -63.26 28.96
C PRO A 40 35.96 -62.93 28.30
N VAL A 41 37.13 -63.02 28.95
CA VAL A 41 37.84 -64.17 29.56
C VAL A 41 38.51 -65.12 28.53
N ASN A 42 39.84 -64.93 28.39
CA ASN A 42 40.91 -65.88 27.99
C ASN A 42 40.85 -66.54 26.58
N PHE A 43 41.91 -67.13 26.00
CA PHE A 43 43.23 -67.60 26.50
C PHE A 43 44.31 -67.53 25.39
N GLY A 44 45.60 -67.52 25.76
CA GLY A 44 46.75 -67.88 24.90
C GLY A 44 47.60 -66.70 24.40
N ALA A 45 48.86 -66.49 24.82
CA ALA A 45 50.08 -67.30 24.63
C ALA A 45 50.72 -67.09 23.23
N THR A 46 52.02 -66.88 23.04
CA THR A 46 53.20 -66.83 23.97
C THR A 46 54.45 -66.26 23.25
N MET A 47 55.50 -65.96 24.03
CA MET A 47 56.93 -65.74 23.65
C MET A 47 57.28 -64.35 23.09
N GLU A 48 58.24 -63.59 23.64
CA GLU A 48 59.68 -63.85 23.93
C GLU A 48 60.52 -63.94 22.63
N ARG A 49 61.74 -63.37 22.50
CA ARG A 49 62.67 -62.69 23.44
C ARG A 49 63.80 -61.96 22.65
N ASN A 50 64.51 -61.04 23.33
CA ASN A 50 65.93 -60.62 23.13
C ASN A 50 66.36 -60.02 21.75
N ALA A 51 67.06 -58.89 21.63
CA ALA A 51 68.29 -58.37 22.27
C ALA A 51 69.61 -59.00 21.76
N MET A 52 70.38 -58.20 20.96
CA MET A 52 71.84 -57.91 20.99
C MET A 52 72.89 -59.02 21.31
N PRO A 53 74.21 -58.83 21.02
CA PRO A 53 74.91 -58.25 19.86
C PRO A 53 76.17 -59.11 19.49
N SER A 54 77.21 -58.47 18.92
CA SER A 54 78.63 -58.89 18.84
C SER A 54 79.07 -59.87 17.73
N GLY A 55 80.23 -59.60 17.14
CA GLY A 55 80.95 -60.49 16.21
C GLY A 55 82.22 -61.07 16.84
N LEU A 56 83.17 -61.56 16.01
CA LEU A 56 84.56 -61.82 16.40
C LEU A 56 85.46 -62.00 15.17
N ALA A 57 86.76 -61.74 15.34
CA ALA A 57 87.80 -61.99 14.34
C ALA A 57 88.31 -63.45 14.43
N SER A 58 89.11 -63.87 13.44
CA SER A 58 90.22 -64.78 13.73
C SER A 58 91.37 -64.68 12.71
N LEU A 59 92.56 -65.03 13.19
CA LEU A 59 93.85 -64.95 12.51
C LEU A 59 94.38 -66.38 12.26
N THR A 60 95.58 -66.52 11.65
CA THR A 60 96.49 -67.70 11.72
C THR A 60 96.04 -69.03 11.06
N THR A 61 96.88 -69.94 10.52
CA THR A 61 98.32 -69.96 10.12
C THR A 61 98.67 -71.29 9.39
N VAL A 62 99.67 -71.27 8.50
CA VAL A 62 100.81 -72.25 8.36
C VAL A 62 100.63 -73.65 7.68
N GLU A 63 101.69 -74.00 6.93
CA GLU A 63 102.20 -75.32 6.45
C GLU A 63 101.41 -76.20 5.44
N ALA A 64 102.05 -77.03 4.58
CA ALA A 64 103.39 -77.01 3.93
C ALA A 64 103.57 -78.20 2.96
N THR A 65 104.72 -78.22 2.26
CA THR A 65 105.35 -79.36 1.53
C THR A 65 104.66 -79.74 0.19
N SER A 66 105.37 -80.06 -0.91
CA SER A 66 106.68 -80.72 -1.02
C SER A 66 107.26 -80.60 -2.45
N SER A 67 108.59 -80.59 -2.57
CA SER A 67 109.35 -81.22 -3.67
C SER A 67 110.84 -81.26 -3.30
N SER A 68 111.49 -82.41 -3.50
CA SER A 68 112.78 -82.75 -2.90
C SER A 68 113.86 -83.10 -3.95
N SER A 69 115.07 -83.38 -3.45
CA SER A 69 116.25 -83.92 -4.17
C SER A 69 117.14 -82.88 -4.88
N GLY A 70 118.47 -83.00 -4.88
CA GLY A 70 119.28 -84.07 -4.28
C GLY A 70 120.78 -83.75 -4.29
N ALA A 71 121.51 -84.35 -3.35
CA ALA A 71 122.82 -83.93 -2.87
C ALA A 71 124.05 -84.36 -3.72
N LEU A 72 125.17 -83.66 -3.43
CA LEU A 72 126.55 -84.18 -3.28
C LEU A 72 127.54 -84.27 -4.46
N ARG A 73 128.80 -84.46 -4.05
CA ARG A 73 130.09 -84.07 -4.65
C ARG A 73 131.03 -85.29 -4.59
N VAL A 74 132.12 -85.30 -5.39
CA VAL A 74 133.45 -85.95 -5.21
C VAL A 74 133.97 -86.77 -6.42
N ARG A 75 135.26 -86.55 -6.75
CA ARG A 75 136.19 -87.24 -7.69
C ARG A 75 137.07 -88.22 -6.85
N PRO A 76 137.79 -89.27 -7.35
CA PRO A 76 138.69 -89.21 -8.53
C PRO A 76 139.05 -90.53 -9.30
N SER A 77 139.91 -90.38 -10.33
CA SER A 77 141.03 -91.28 -10.75
C SER A 77 140.84 -92.64 -11.49
N SER A 78 141.31 -92.64 -12.76
CA SER A 78 142.27 -93.57 -13.42
C SER A 78 141.92 -95.01 -13.90
N PHE A 79 141.80 -95.12 -15.24
CA PHE A 79 142.50 -96.03 -16.19
C PHE A 79 142.15 -97.53 -16.41
N SER A 80 141.81 -97.81 -17.69
CA SER A 80 142.28 -98.94 -18.56
C SER A 80 141.36 -100.13 -18.90
N ALA A 81 140.42 -99.93 -19.84
CA ALA A 81 139.96 -100.93 -20.83
C ALA A 81 139.15 -100.24 -21.96
N VAL A 82 139.77 -99.90 -23.10
CA VAL A 82 139.34 -98.73 -23.93
C VAL A 82 138.39 -99.04 -25.12
N VAL A 83 137.80 -100.24 -25.25
CA VAL A 83 137.00 -100.60 -26.46
C VAL A 83 135.55 -101.02 -26.20
N GLU A 84 135.19 -101.51 -25.00
CA GLU A 84 133.81 -101.98 -24.73
C GLU A 84 132.94 -100.98 -23.94
N SER A 85 133.54 -99.98 -23.29
CA SER A 85 132.80 -99.03 -22.44
C SER A 85 132.04 -97.93 -23.21
N THR A 86 132.50 -97.57 -24.41
CA THR A 86 131.89 -96.50 -25.23
C THR A 86 130.52 -96.90 -25.77
N GLU A 87 130.31 -98.16 -26.15
CA GLU A 87 129.00 -98.66 -26.58
C GLU A 87 128.00 -98.71 -25.41
N ILE A 88 128.47 -99.04 -24.20
CA ILE A 88 127.66 -99.02 -22.98
C ILE A 88 127.24 -97.59 -22.63
N GLU A 89 128.15 -96.61 -22.70
CA GLU A 89 127.81 -95.19 -22.51
C GLU A 89 126.84 -94.69 -23.58
N GLN A 90 127.03 -95.06 -24.86
CA GLN A 90 126.11 -94.70 -25.93
C GLN A 90 124.71 -95.27 -25.68
N LYS A 91 124.57 -96.56 -25.36
CA LYS A 91 123.26 -97.16 -25.05
C LYS A 91 122.64 -96.61 -23.77
N GLN A 92 123.44 -96.19 -22.79
CA GLN A 92 122.94 -95.44 -21.64
C GLN A 92 122.42 -94.05 -22.02
N MET A 93 123.08 -93.33 -22.94
CA MET A 93 122.57 -92.05 -23.45
C MET A 93 121.32 -92.21 -24.31
N GLU A 94 121.26 -93.24 -25.16
CA GLU A 94 120.06 -93.56 -25.94
C GLU A 94 118.87 -93.87 -25.03
N LEU A 95 119.06 -94.73 -24.01
CA LEU A 95 118.04 -95.02 -22.99
C LEU A 95 117.62 -93.77 -22.21
N ARG A 96 118.55 -92.92 -21.77
CA ARG A 96 118.23 -91.62 -21.13
C ARG A 96 117.41 -90.75 -22.06
N SER A 97 117.78 -90.60 -23.33
CA SER A 97 117.03 -89.79 -24.31
C SER A 97 115.61 -90.32 -24.59
N VAL A 98 115.40 -91.63 -24.51
CA VAL A 98 114.08 -92.26 -24.71
C VAL A 98 113.23 -92.09 -23.45
N VAL A 99 113.83 -92.25 -22.27
CA VAL A 99 113.17 -91.99 -20.98
C VAL A 99 112.81 -90.52 -20.84
N GLU A 100 113.72 -89.59 -21.15
CA GLU A 100 113.47 -88.14 -21.16
C GLU A 100 112.36 -87.77 -22.14
N ARG A 101 112.40 -88.24 -23.39
CA ARG A 101 111.30 -88.03 -24.36
C ARG A 101 109.97 -88.61 -23.86
N ARG A 102 109.99 -89.76 -23.18
CA ARG A 102 108.78 -90.37 -22.59
C ARG A 102 108.28 -89.56 -21.39
N ILE A 103 109.16 -89.04 -20.55
CA ILE A 103 108.84 -88.14 -19.43
C ILE A 103 108.23 -86.85 -19.97
N SER A 104 108.88 -86.15 -20.90
CA SER A 104 108.34 -84.92 -21.49
C SER A 104 107.02 -85.12 -22.24
N ALA A 105 106.82 -86.28 -22.88
CA ALA A 105 105.52 -86.63 -23.45
C ALA A 105 104.44 -86.84 -22.38
N LEU A 106 104.78 -87.50 -21.26
CA LEU A 106 103.87 -87.68 -20.13
C LEU A 106 103.57 -86.35 -19.43
N GLU A 107 104.57 -85.49 -19.21
CA GLU A 107 104.42 -84.12 -18.68
C GLU A 107 103.52 -83.28 -19.58
N HIS A 108 103.67 -83.35 -20.91
CA HIS A 108 102.78 -82.64 -21.83
C HIS A 108 101.34 -83.19 -21.77
N THR A 109 101.15 -84.51 -21.64
CA THR A 109 99.80 -85.06 -21.45
C THR A 109 99.21 -84.70 -20.09
N LEU A 110 100.02 -84.60 -19.02
CA LEU A 110 99.57 -84.14 -17.71
C LEU A 110 99.15 -82.67 -17.75
N LYS A 111 99.99 -81.78 -18.30
CA LYS A 111 99.65 -80.36 -18.48
C LYS A 111 98.38 -80.15 -19.29
N SER A 112 98.23 -80.88 -20.40
CA SER A 112 97.00 -80.84 -21.20
C SER A 112 95.76 -81.31 -20.40
N ARG A 113 95.89 -82.26 -19.48
CA ARG A 113 94.80 -82.67 -18.58
C ARG A 113 94.56 -81.67 -17.44
N GLU A 114 95.60 -81.00 -16.97
CA GLU A 114 95.49 -79.91 -15.98
C GLU A 114 94.76 -78.71 -16.59
N GLU A 115 95.10 -78.31 -17.81
CA GLU A 115 94.40 -77.28 -18.62
C GLU A 115 92.93 -77.66 -18.88
N GLU A 116 92.65 -78.92 -19.27
CA GLU A 116 91.26 -79.42 -19.39
C GLU A 116 90.50 -79.33 -18.06
N LEU A 117 91.11 -79.69 -16.94
CA LEU A 117 90.50 -79.62 -15.61
C LEU A 117 90.29 -78.17 -15.14
N GLU A 118 91.18 -77.24 -15.48
CA GLU A 118 90.99 -75.82 -15.21
C GLU A 118 89.89 -75.22 -16.07
N ALA A 119 89.80 -75.58 -17.36
CA ALA A 119 88.70 -75.19 -18.23
C ALA A 119 87.35 -75.71 -17.72
N LEU A 120 87.27 -76.96 -17.27
CA LEU A 120 86.07 -77.52 -16.65
C LEU A 120 85.70 -76.84 -15.33
N LYS A 121 86.69 -76.51 -14.47
CA LYS A 121 86.46 -75.73 -13.25
C LYS A 121 85.96 -74.30 -13.55
N ALA A 122 86.48 -73.67 -14.61
CA ALA A 122 86.03 -72.36 -15.04
C ALA A 122 84.59 -72.39 -15.60
N GLN A 123 84.25 -73.42 -16.39
CA GLN A 123 82.88 -73.66 -16.84
C GLN A 123 81.94 -73.91 -15.66
N LEU A 124 82.34 -74.72 -14.67
CA LEU A 124 81.54 -74.98 -13.47
C LEU A 124 81.26 -73.68 -12.70
N ARG A 125 82.28 -72.87 -12.40
CA ARG A 125 82.13 -71.56 -11.74
C ARG A 125 81.18 -70.65 -12.52
N LYS A 126 81.34 -70.56 -13.84
CA LYS A 126 80.43 -69.78 -14.68
C LYS A 126 78.98 -70.28 -14.56
N THR A 127 78.74 -71.60 -14.59
CA THR A 127 77.39 -72.12 -14.38
C THR A 127 76.86 -71.83 -12.97
N GLU A 128 77.69 -71.86 -11.92
CA GLU A 128 77.29 -71.45 -10.57
C GLU A 128 76.94 -69.95 -10.47
N GLU A 129 77.67 -69.10 -11.19
CA GLU A 129 77.38 -67.67 -11.33
C GLU A 129 76.08 -67.43 -12.11
N ASP A 130 75.89 -68.10 -13.25
CA ASP A 130 74.66 -68.07 -14.04
C ASP A 130 73.45 -68.58 -13.20
N TYR A 131 73.61 -69.62 -12.39
CA TYR A 131 72.57 -70.11 -11.47
C TYR A 131 72.24 -69.10 -10.36
N LYS A 132 73.24 -68.46 -9.75
CA LYS A 132 73.04 -67.41 -8.73
C LYS A 132 72.31 -66.21 -9.34
N PHE A 133 72.74 -65.74 -10.50
CA PHE A 133 72.10 -64.64 -11.22
C PHE A 133 70.64 -64.96 -11.56
N ASN A 134 70.35 -66.16 -12.08
CA ASN A 134 68.98 -66.58 -12.35
C ASN A 134 68.13 -66.69 -11.07
N TYR A 135 68.71 -67.14 -9.95
CA TYR A 135 68.02 -67.18 -8.65
C TYR A 135 67.70 -65.78 -8.11
N GLU A 136 68.66 -64.84 -8.19
CA GLU A 136 68.45 -63.43 -7.82
C GLU A 136 67.39 -62.77 -8.71
N LEU A 137 67.42 -63.00 -10.03
CA LEU A 137 66.42 -62.50 -10.96
C LEU A 137 65.00 -63.04 -10.68
N ILE A 138 64.87 -64.31 -10.30
CA ILE A 138 63.58 -64.89 -9.88
C ILE A 138 63.10 -64.23 -8.58
N LYS A 139 64.00 -64.09 -7.59
CA LYS A 139 63.69 -63.45 -6.31
C LYS A 139 63.23 -62.00 -6.48
N ASP A 140 63.93 -61.21 -7.30
CA ASP A 140 63.56 -59.81 -7.58
C ASP A 140 62.23 -59.71 -8.34
N ARG A 141 61.97 -60.63 -9.26
CA ARG A 141 60.67 -60.74 -9.95
C ARG A 141 59.54 -61.07 -8.97
N ASP A 142 59.77 -61.99 -8.05
CA ASP A 142 58.76 -62.42 -7.08
C ASP A 142 58.49 -61.30 -6.05
N ILE A 143 59.52 -60.54 -5.63
CA ILE A 143 59.35 -59.29 -4.86
C ILE A 143 58.51 -58.26 -5.64
N ALA A 144 58.77 -58.04 -6.93
CA ALA A 144 57.99 -57.11 -7.74
C ALA A 144 56.53 -57.56 -7.94
N LEU A 145 56.27 -58.87 -7.92
CA LEU A 145 54.91 -59.44 -7.96
C LEU A 145 54.18 -59.25 -6.62
N GLU A 146 54.86 -59.42 -5.48
CA GLU A 146 54.35 -59.04 -4.16
C GLU A 146 54.05 -57.53 -4.13
N GLU A 147 54.99 -56.71 -4.61
CA GLU A 147 54.89 -55.28 -4.96
C GLU A 147 53.54 -54.92 -5.58
N ALA A 148 53.30 -55.47 -6.78
CA ALA A 148 52.09 -55.26 -7.55
C ALA A 148 50.83 -55.79 -6.86
N SER A 149 50.91 -56.91 -6.15
CA SER A 149 49.77 -57.48 -5.42
C SER A 149 49.30 -56.58 -4.27
N ALA A 150 50.25 -55.98 -3.53
CA ALA A 150 49.97 -55.04 -2.45
C ALA A 150 49.34 -53.74 -2.99
N GLN A 151 49.85 -53.24 -4.13
CA GLN A 151 49.28 -52.07 -4.81
C GLN A 151 47.83 -52.34 -5.28
N MET A 152 47.56 -53.48 -5.90
CA MET A 152 46.18 -53.86 -6.27
C MET A 152 45.27 -53.95 -5.04
N GLN A 153 45.74 -54.53 -3.94
CA GLN A 153 44.94 -54.63 -2.71
C GLN A 153 44.61 -53.25 -2.13
N SER A 154 45.57 -52.30 -2.13
CA SER A 154 45.33 -50.91 -1.73
C SER A 154 44.26 -50.23 -2.59
N LEU A 155 44.33 -50.41 -3.92
CA LEU A 155 43.33 -49.88 -4.85
C LEU A 155 41.94 -50.49 -4.64
N TYR A 156 41.85 -51.78 -4.30
CA TYR A 156 40.58 -52.41 -3.94
C TYR A 156 39.98 -51.84 -2.64
N ASP A 157 40.82 -51.60 -1.62
CA ASP A 157 40.36 -50.99 -0.37
C ASP A 157 39.99 -49.52 -0.53
N GLU A 158 40.70 -48.75 -1.35
CA GLU A 158 40.32 -47.37 -1.73
C GLU A 158 39.00 -47.34 -2.51
N LEU A 159 38.82 -48.23 -3.49
CA LEU A 159 37.54 -48.37 -4.21
C LEU A 159 36.40 -48.74 -3.25
N ARG A 160 36.67 -49.57 -2.23
CA ARG A 160 35.70 -49.94 -1.20
C ARG A 160 35.35 -48.77 -0.28
N ARG A 161 36.33 -47.97 0.15
CA ARG A 161 36.11 -46.73 0.92
C ARG A 161 35.29 -45.73 0.10
N SER A 162 35.69 -45.47 -1.15
CA SER A 162 34.97 -44.55 -2.03
C SER A 162 33.53 -45.00 -2.33
N LYS A 163 33.27 -46.30 -2.47
CA LYS A 163 31.90 -46.84 -2.55
C LYS A 163 31.08 -46.60 -1.27
N ALA A 164 31.70 -46.71 -0.10
CA ALA A 164 31.04 -46.41 1.16
C ALA A 164 30.74 -44.91 1.33
N GLU A 165 31.66 -44.03 0.94
CA GLU A 165 31.48 -42.57 0.89
C GLU A 165 30.38 -42.15 -0.09
N VAL A 166 30.32 -42.76 -1.28
CA VAL A 166 29.21 -42.53 -2.22
C VAL A 166 27.88 -42.98 -1.60
N ALA A 167 27.85 -44.11 -0.88
CA ALA A 167 26.64 -44.58 -0.21
C ALA A 167 26.19 -43.67 0.96
N THR A 168 27.11 -43.02 1.69
CA THR A 168 26.74 -42.04 2.72
C THR A 168 26.28 -40.71 2.10
N LEU A 169 26.94 -40.24 1.04
CA LEU A 169 26.53 -39.03 0.30
C LEU A 169 25.16 -39.19 -0.39
N VAL A 170 24.85 -40.38 -0.92
CA VAL A 170 23.51 -40.68 -1.46
C VAL A 170 22.45 -40.60 -0.36
N LYS A 171 22.68 -41.19 0.82
CA LYS A 171 21.76 -41.06 1.96
C LYS A 171 21.56 -39.60 2.38
N GLN A 172 22.64 -38.84 2.53
CA GLN A 172 22.55 -37.42 2.88
C GLN A 172 21.75 -36.61 1.83
N LYS A 173 21.89 -36.93 0.55
CA LYS A 173 21.07 -36.32 -0.52
C LYS A 173 19.60 -36.71 -0.36
N ASP A 174 19.30 -37.98 -0.13
CA ASP A 174 17.93 -38.47 0.00
C ASP A 174 17.23 -37.91 1.27
N ASP A 175 17.99 -37.71 2.35
CA ASP A 175 17.53 -37.04 3.58
C ASP A 175 17.21 -35.56 3.32
N LEU A 176 18.11 -34.83 2.63
CA LEU A 176 17.90 -33.43 2.24
C LEU A 176 16.73 -33.26 1.23
N GLU A 177 16.51 -34.23 0.35
CA GLU A 177 15.35 -34.23 -0.55
C GLU A 177 14.03 -34.44 0.22
N GLN A 178 14.02 -35.28 1.26
CA GLN A 178 12.88 -35.41 2.18
C GLN A 178 12.62 -34.13 2.98
N GLU A 179 13.66 -33.49 3.53
CA GLU A 179 13.53 -32.20 4.21
C GLU A 179 12.99 -31.11 3.26
N ALA A 180 13.46 -31.05 2.02
CA ALA A 180 12.96 -30.11 1.01
C ALA A 180 11.48 -30.37 0.66
N VAL A 181 11.03 -31.63 0.63
CA VAL A 181 9.60 -31.97 0.45
C VAL A 181 8.77 -31.53 1.66
N LEU A 182 9.23 -31.78 2.89
CA LEU A 182 8.54 -31.36 4.11
C LEU A 182 8.46 -29.82 4.22
N LEU A 183 9.51 -29.09 3.85
CA LEU A 183 9.50 -27.63 3.82
C LEU A 183 8.54 -27.08 2.76
N ARG A 184 8.48 -27.70 1.57
CA ARG A 184 7.48 -27.36 0.54
C ARG A 184 6.05 -27.63 1.00
N GLN A 185 5.82 -28.71 1.76
CA GLN A 185 4.51 -28.98 2.34
C GLN A 185 4.11 -27.92 3.36
N ARG A 186 4.98 -27.60 4.33
CA ARG A 186 4.74 -26.56 5.33
C ARG A 186 4.50 -25.18 4.71
N LEU A 187 5.18 -24.87 3.61
CA LEU A 187 4.97 -23.62 2.88
C LEU A 187 3.57 -23.57 2.26
N ARG A 188 3.09 -24.67 1.64
CA ARG A 188 1.70 -24.76 1.15
C ARG A 188 0.66 -24.67 2.26
N GLU A 189 0.92 -25.31 3.41
CA GLU A 189 0.04 -25.22 4.59
C GLU A 189 -0.07 -23.75 5.07
N ALA A 190 1.05 -23.04 5.17
CA ALA A 190 1.07 -21.61 5.53
C ALA A 190 0.48 -20.67 4.46
N GLU A 191 0.54 -21.06 3.18
CA GLU A 191 -0.15 -20.36 2.08
C GLU A 191 -1.67 -20.54 2.19
N VAL A 192 -2.15 -21.76 2.47
CA VAL A 192 -3.58 -22.03 2.71
C VAL A 192 -4.10 -21.28 3.95
N GLU A 193 -3.37 -21.29 5.07
CA GLU A 193 -3.74 -20.49 6.26
C GLU A 193 -3.81 -18.98 5.95
N ARG A 194 -2.93 -18.48 5.08
CA ARG A 194 -2.99 -17.09 4.59
C ARG A 194 -4.20 -16.85 3.70
N GLU A 195 -4.52 -17.74 2.77
CA GLU A 195 -5.71 -17.63 1.94
C GLU A 195 -6.99 -17.67 2.79
N GLU A 196 -7.08 -18.55 3.78
CA GLU A 196 -8.20 -18.62 4.73
C GLU A 196 -8.35 -17.32 5.53
N THR A 197 -7.25 -16.77 6.08
CA THR A 197 -7.31 -15.49 6.82
C THR A 197 -7.68 -14.31 5.92
N VAL A 198 -7.24 -14.29 4.66
CA VAL A 198 -7.67 -13.29 3.66
C VAL A 198 -9.15 -13.45 3.31
N GLN A 199 -9.65 -14.68 3.09
CA GLN A 199 -11.06 -14.93 2.85
C GLN A 199 -11.94 -14.52 4.04
N GLN A 200 -11.52 -14.82 5.28
CA GLN A 200 -12.21 -14.36 6.49
C GLN A 200 -12.21 -12.83 6.62
N LEU A 201 -11.13 -12.15 6.22
CA LEU A 201 -11.08 -10.68 6.18
C LEU A 201 -12.04 -10.12 5.12
N ILE A 202 -12.06 -10.69 3.91
CA ILE A 202 -12.99 -10.30 2.84
C ILE A 202 -14.45 -10.44 3.32
N GLN A 203 -14.82 -11.59 3.90
CA GLN A 203 -16.18 -11.79 4.46
C GLN A 203 -16.52 -10.78 5.55
N ARG A 204 -15.56 -10.42 6.42
CA ARG A 204 -15.76 -9.37 7.44
C ARG A 204 -15.91 -7.98 6.84
N PHE A 205 -15.24 -7.69 5.72
CA PHE A 205 -15.40 -6.43 4.99
C PHE A 205 -16.75 -6.38 4.27
N GLU A 206 -17.18 -7.45 3.57
CA GLU A 206 -18.51 -7.53 2.96
C GLU A 206 -19.65 -7.32 3.98
N VAL A 207 -19.54 -7.92 5.17
CA VAL A 207 -20.53 -7.73 6.24
C VAL A 207 -20.52 -6.28 6.75
N LYS A 208 -19.36 -5.64 6.87
CA LYS A 208 -19.25 -4.22 7.24
C LYS A 208 -19.77 -3.30 6.14
N GLU A 209 -19.54 -3.64 4.87
CA GLU A 209 -20.04 -2.89 3.72
C GLU A 209 -21.57 -2.91 3.70
N ARG A 210 -22.20 -4.09 3.79
CA ARG A 210 -23.66 -4.22 3.93
C ARG A 210 -24.20 -3.45 5.14
N GLN A 211 -23.51 -3.53 6.30
CA GLN A 211 -23.89 -2.74 7.48
C GLN A 211 -23.79 -1.22 7.22
N LEU A 212 -22.81 -0.75 6.45
CA LEU A 212 -22.69 0.66 6.09
C LEU A 212 -23.76 1.07 5.07
N GLU A 213 -24.05 0.23 4.08
CA GLU A 213 -25.15 0.41 3.12
C GLU A 213 -26.50 0.51 3.84
N ASP A 214 -26.81 -0.41 4.77
CA ASP A 214 -28.02 -0.40 5.60
C ASP A 214 -28.10 0.88 6.45
N ASN A 215 -27.01 1.26 7.12
CA ASN A 215 -26.96 2.49 7.94
C ASN A 215 -27.12 3.76 7.09
N VAL A 216 -26.54 3.80 5.89
CA VAL A 216 -26.70 4.90 4.93
C VAL A 216 -28.14 4.94 4.41
N GLY A 217 -28.72 3.79 4.06
CA GLY A 217 -30.12 3.66 3.65
C GLY A 217 -31.10 4.14 4.73
N LEU A 218 -30.89 3.75 5.99
CA LEU A 218 -31.67 4.25 7.12
C LEU A 218 -31.56 5.77 7.27
N ARG A 219 -30.35 6.34 7.18
CA ARG A 219 -30.16 7.80 7.20
C ARG A 219 -30.83 8.52 6.03
N TYR A 220 -30.80 7.94 4.82
CA TYR A 220 -31.56 8.47 3.68
C TYR A 220 -33.07 8.45 3.94
N MET A 221 -33.61 7.37 4.51
CA MET A 221 -35.02 7.33 4.90
C MET A 221 -35.37 8.32 6.01
N ASP A 222 -34.48 8.53 6.99
CA ASP A 222 -34.66 9.53 8.04
C ASP A 222 -34.71 10.95 7.46
N LEU A 223 -33.76 11.29 6.58
CA LEU A 223 -33.70 12.56 5.86
C LEU A 223 -34.92 12.77 4.93
N GLU A 224 -35.40 11.73 4.26
CA GLU A 224 -36.62 11.80 3.43
C GLU A 224 -37.86 12.07 4.31
N ARG A 225 -37.97 11.41 5.47
CA ARG A 225 -39.05 11.67 6.44
C ARG A 225 -38.96 13.06 7.05
N GLU A 226 -37.76 13.58 7.33
CA GLU A 226 -37.57 14.95 7.81
C GLU A 226 -37.92 15.99 6.73
N LYS A 227 -37.49 15.79 5.49
CA LYS A 227 -37.89 16.59 4.31
C LYS A 227 -39.41 16.59 4.11
N GLN A 228 -40.08 15.45 4.29
CA GLN A 228 -41.54 15.35 4.24
C GLN A 228 -42.19 16.14 5.39
N ARG A 229 -41.71 16.00 6.64
CA ARG A 229 -42.19 16.80 7.78
C ARG A 229 -42.03 18.30 7.58
N LEU A 230 -40.86 18.75 7.10
CA LEU A 230 -40.60 20.16 6.79
C LEU A 230 -41.48 20.67 5.65
N HIS A 231 -41.77 19.84 4.64
CA HIS A 231 -42.71 20.18 3.58
C HIS A 231 -44.15 20.29 4.10
N GLU A 232 -44.61 19.38 4.96
CA GLU A 232 -45.91 19.48 5.63
C GLU A 232 -45.99 20.73 6.52
N GLU A 233 -44.96 21.03 7.31
CA GLU A 233 -44.90 22.25 8.12
C GLU A 233 -44.94 23.51 7.25
N TYR A 234 -44.22 23.52 6.13
CA TYR A 234 -44.29 24.60 5.15
C TYR A 234 -45.72 24.77 4.62
N LEU A 235 -46.39 23.68 4.23
CA LEU A 235 -47.79 23.71 3.78
C LEU A 235 -48.75 24.18 4.88
N ARG A 236 -48.55 23.77 6.15
CA ARG A 236 -49.34 24.25 7.30
C ARG A 236 -49.13 25.75 7.54
N ARG A 237 -47.88 26.24 7.48
CA ARG A 237 -47.56 27.68 7.60
C ARG A 237 -48.13 28.48 6.43
N PHE A 238 -48.09 27.94 5.21
CA PHE A 238 -48.67 28.56 4.02
C PHE A 238 -50.20 28.69 4.15
N LYS A 239 -50.89 27.60 4.51
CA LYS A 239 -52.34 27.64 4.82
C LYS A 239 -52.67 28.62 5.93
N ALA A 240 -51.91 28.65 7.03
CA ALA A 240 -52.13 29.61 8.11
C ALA A 240 -51.93 31.08 7.67
N LEU A 241 -51.05 31.35 6.70
CA LEU A 241 -50.89 32.68 6.10
C LEU A 241 -52.05 33.04 5.16
N ASP A 242 -52.56 32.10 4.38
CA ASP A 242 -53.76 32.33 3.55
C ASP A 242 -55.02 32.48 4.41
N ASP A 243 -55.22 31.66 5.44
CA ASP A 243 -56.29 31.84 6.44
C ASP A 243 -56.19 33.20 7.14
N ALA A 244 -54.97 33.70 7.40
CA ALA A 244 -54.74 35.02 7.97
C ALA A 244 -55.02 36.16 6.96
N ARG A 245 -54.80 35.94 5.66
CA ARG A 245 -55.21 36.87 4.60
C ARG A 245 -56.72 36.94 4.47
N VAL A 246 -57.40 35.80 4.40
CA VAL A 246 -58.87 35.74 4.38
C VAL A 246 -59.45 36.46 5.60
N LYS A 247 -58.92 36.20 6.81
CA LYS A 247 -59.34 36.92 8.03
C LYS A 247 -59.01 38.41 8.04
N LEU A 248 -58.04 38.88 7.24
CA LEU A 248 -57.74 40.30 7.06
C LEU A 248 -58.66 40.93 6.00
N GLU A 249 -59.03 40.19 4.96
CA GLU A 249 -60.02 40.58 3.95
C GLU A 249 -61.41 40.68 4.58
N GLU A 250 -61.86 39.66 5.34
CA GLU A 250 -63.10 39.68 6.13
C GLU A 250 -63.14 40.89 7.11
N LYS A 251 -62.05 41.16 7.82
CA LYS A 251 -61.93 42.34 8.69
C LYS A 251 -61.92 43.65 7.91
N GLY A 252 -61.35 43.64 6.70
CA GLY A 252 -61.38 44.75 5.76
C GLY A 252 -62.80 45.07 5.30
N GLU A 253 -63.58 44.06 4.92
CA GLU A 253 -65.00 44.19 4.55
C GLU A 253 -65.85 44.69 5.72
N VAL A 254 -65.65 44.15 6.93
CA VAL A 254 -66.32 44.66 8.14
C VAL A 254 -65.96 46.13 8.39
N SER A 255 -64.66 46.48 8.32
CA SER A 255 -64.19 47.87 8.51
C SER A 255 -64.74 48.82 7.44
N LEU A 256 -64.84 48.38 6.18
CA LEU A 256 -65.45 49.16 5.10
C LEU A 256 -66.93 49.40 5.36
N SER A 257 -67.67 48.37 5.80
CA SER A 257 -69.08 48.51 6.18
C SER A 257 -69.30 49.43 7.39
N GLU A 258 -68.33 49.50 8.31
CA GLU A 258 -68.35 50.44 9.44
C GLU A 258 -68.04 51.86 8.97
N ILE A 259 -67.05 52.05 8.09
CA ILE A 259 -66.74 53.36 7.49
C ILE A 259 -67.92 53.89 6.66
N GLU A 260 -68.68 53.02 5.99
CA GLU A 260 -69.93 53.40 5.30
C GLU A 260 -71.03 53.84 6.26
N LYS A 261 -71.26 53.10 7.35
CA LYS A 261 -72.18 53.52 8.43
C LYS A 261 -71.75 54.85 9.06
N TRP A 262 -70.45 55.09 9.24
CA TRP A 262 -69.94 56.38 9.70
C TRP A 262 -70.12 57.50 8.66
N ARG A 263 -69.96 57.22 7.36
CA ARG A 263 -70.28 58.18 6.29
C ARG A 263 -71.77 58.56 6.29
N GLU A 264 -72.69 57.59 6.38
CA GLU A 264 -74.12 57.89 6.50
C GLU A 264 -74.44 58.73 7.74
N LYS A 265 -73.78 58.43 8.87
CA LYS A 265 -73.99 59.13 10.13
C LYS A 265 -73.43 60.56 10.10
N VAL A 266 -72.31 60.78 9.41
CA VAL A 266 -71.78 62.12 9.12
C VAL A 266 -72.73 62.88 8.20
N HIS A 267 -73.26 62.26 7.15
CA HIS A 267 -74.19 62.94 6.24
C HIS A 267 -75.50 63.38 6.94
N ARG A 268 -76.06 62.54 7.82
CA ARG A 268 -77.23 62.93 8.64
C ARG A 268 -76.89 64.10 9.57
N LEU A 269 -75.71 64.08 10.21
CA LEU A 269 -75.25 65.20 11.04
C LEU A 269 -74.99 66.47 10.21
N GLU A 270 -74.57 66.37 8.96
CA GLU A 270 -74.43 67.51 8.04
C GLU A 270 -75.81 68.08 7.60
N GLU A 271 -76.83 67.24 7.44
CA GLU A 271 -78.21 67.66 7.18
C GLU A 271 -78.86 68.30 8.42
N ASP A 272 -78.67 67.71 9.60
CA ASP A 272 -79.09 68.27 10.89
C ASP A 272 -78.41 69.64 11.15
N LEU A 273 -77.14 69.79 10.78
CA LEU A 273 -76.42 71.05 10.93
C LEU A 273 -76.91 72.14 9.95
N ARG A 274 -77.29 71.76 8.72
CA ARG A 274 -77.90 72.70 7.75
C ARG A 274 -79.27 73.19 8.23
N THR A 275 -80.16 72.28 8.63
CA THR A 275 -81.47 72.66 9.17
C THR A 275 -81.36 73.50 10.44
N CYS A 276 -80.34 73.27 11.28
CA CYS A 276 -80.03 74.12 12.42
C CYS A 276 -79.56 75.53 12.00
N ILE A 277 -78.69 75.65 10.99
CA ILE A 277 -78.27 76.96 10.43
C ILE A 277 -79.46 77.73 9.87
N ASP A 278 -80.30 77.09 9.04
CA ASP A 278 -81.51 77.70 8.46
C ASP A 278 -82.47 78.21 9.57
N SER A 279 -82.59 77.45 10.67
CA SER A 279 -83.40 77.84 11.83
C SER A 279 -82.82 79.05 12.59
N MET A 280 -81.49 79.18 12.67
CA MET A 280 -80.83 80.34 13.28
C MET A 280 -80.92 81.59 12.40
N GLU A 281 -80.93 81.44 11.07
CA GLU A 281 -81.12 82.57 10.16
C GLU A 281 -82.56 83.10 10.22
N ALA A 282 -83.56 82.21 10.31
CA ALA A 282 -84.94 82.59 10.58
C ALA A 282 -85.11 83.32 11.93
N ALA A 283 -84.49 82.81 13.01
CA ALA A 283 -84.54 83.44 14.34
C ALA A 283 -83.91 84.85 14.34
N LYS A 284 -82.80 85.06 13.64
CA LYS A 284 -82.15 86.38 13.51
C LYS A 284 -82.99 87.39 12.72
N GLN A 285 -83.75 86.94 11.72
CA GLN A 285 -84.70 87.81 11.01
C GLN A 285 -85.86 88.22 11.93
N GLU A 286 -86.35 87.31 12.77
CA GLU A 286 -87.40 87.62 13.76
C GLU A 286 -86.91 88.57 14.87
N GLU A 287 -85.65 88.42 15.32
CA GLU A 287 -85.01 89.29 16.32
C GLU A 287 -84.79 90.72 15.78
N ALA A 288 -84.45 90.87 14.50
CA ALA A 288 -84.36 92.18 13.85
C ALA A 288 -85.72 92.91 13.80
N VAL A 289 -86.83 92.20 13.56
CA VAL A 289 -88.18 92.77 13.60
C VAL A 289 -88.57 93.18 15.03
N LYS A 290 -88.23 92.35 16.03
CA LYS A 290 -88.49 92.66 17.46
C LYS A 290 -87.66 93.86 17.94
N ALA A 291 -86.44 94.06 17.44
CA ALA A 291 -85.62 95.24 17.74
C ALA A 291 -86.20 96.55 17.20
N VAL A 292 -86.79 96.54 15.99
CA VAL A 292 -87.52 97.70 15.45
C VAL A 292 -88.72 98.02 16.34
N HIS A 293 -89.54 97.02 16.68
CA HIS A 293 -90.74 97.22 17.49
C HIS A 293 -90.42 97.70 18.92
N ALA A 294 -89.31 97.25 19.51
CA ALA A 294 -88.83 97.76 20.80
C ALA A 294 -88.43 99.25 20.74
N SER A 295 -87.90 99.73 19.60
CA SER A 295 -87.57 101.15 19.42
C SER A 295 -88.81 102.03 19.26
N GLU A 296 -89.86 101.53 18.59
CA GLU A 296 -91.16 102.19 18.44
C GLU A 296 -91.89 102.29 19.79
N VAL A 297 -91.89 101.20 20.58
CA VAL A 297 -92.47 101.19 21.94
C VAL A 297 -91.69 102.15 22.87
N ALA A 298 -90.37 102.23 22.77
CA ALA A 298 -89.57 103.18 23.55
C ALA A 298 -89.88 104.65 23.18
N GLN A 299 -90.11 104.95 21.89
CA GLN A 299 -90.56 106.28 21.46
C GLN A 299 -91.97 106.61 21.98
N ALA A 300 -92.90 105.66 21.93
CA ALA A 300 -94.23 105.83 22.50
C ALA A 300 -94.19 106.06 24.01
N PHE A 301 -93.33 105.33 24.74
CA PHE A 301 -93.14 105.51 26.19
C PHE A 301 -92.54 106.86 26.56
N ALA A 302 -91.66 107.41 25.71
CA ALA A 302 -91.10 108.75 25.91
C ALA A 302 -92.15 109.85 25.77
N LEU A 303 -93.04 109.75 24.77
CA LEU A 303 -94.17 110.67 24.58
C LEU A 303 -95.18 110.58 25.74
N LEU A 304 -95.55 109.36 26.16
CA LEU A 304 -96.44 109.13 27.31
C LEU A 304 -95.86 109.68 28.62
N LYS A 305 -94.54 109.59 28.80
CA LYS A 305 -93.84 110.18 29.96
C LYS A 305 -93.87 111.71 29.91
N GLN A 306 -93.67 112.32 28.75
CA GLN A 306 -93.77 113.77 28.56
C GLN A 306 -95.20 114.28 28.83
N GLU A 307 -96.23 113.55 28.38
CA GLU A 307 -97.62 113.89 28.70
C GLU A 307 -97.91 113.75 30.20
N HIS A 308 -97.45 112.68 30.84
CA HIS A 308 -97.58 112.47 32.28
C HIS A 308 -96.90 113.59 33.10
N GLU A 309 -95.68 113.97 32.76
CA GLU A 309 -94.98 115.10 33.40
C GLU A 309 -95.72 116.42 33.18
N SER A 310 -96.33 116.64 32.00
CA SER A 310 -97.16 117.83 31.73
C SER A 310 -98.47 117.86 32.54
N LEU A 311 -99.10 116.69 32.75
CA LEU A 311 -100.31 116.54 33.56
C LEU A 311 -99.99 116.66 35.04
N GLN A 312 -98.86 116.12 35.49
CA GLN A 312 -98.37 116.24 36.86
C GLN A 312 -98.00 117.69 37.20
N HIS A 313 -97.43 118.45 36.26
CA HIS A 313 -97.17 119.88 36.45
C HIS A 313 -98.48 120.70 36.54
N LYS A 314 -99.49 120.40 35.72
CA LYS A 314 -100.83 120.99 35.80
C LYS A 314 -101.55 120.63 37.11
N TYR A 315 -101.43 119.38 37.57
CA TYR A 315 -101.99 118.92 38.84
C TYR A 315 -101.33 119.60 40.05
N ASN A 316 -100.01 119.80 40.01
CA ASN A 316 -99.28 120.53 41.06
C ASN A 316 -99.62 122.03 41.08
N LEU A 317 -99.89 122.65 39.92
CA LEU A 317 -100.42 124.02 39.86
C LEU A 317 -101.85 124.10 40.42
N ALA A 318 -102.73 123.18 40.06
CA ALA A 318 -104.09 123.11 40.61
C ALA A 318 -104.09 122.89 42.14
N LEU A 319 -103.19 122.06 42.67
CA LEU A 319 -102.98 121.88 44.12
C LEU A 319 -102.46 123.14 44.81
N ALA A 320 -101.59 123.91 44.15
CA ALA A 320 -101.13 125.20 44.67
C ALA A 320 -102.28 126.21 44.73
N GLU A 321 -103.08 126.33 43.68
CA GLU A 321 -104.27 127.20 43.62
C GLU A 321 -105.34 126.80 44.66
N GLU A 322 -105.61 125.50 44.84
CA GLU A 322 -106.46 124.94 45.90
C GLU A 322 -105.93 125.31 47.31
N SER A 323 -104.62 125.23 47.52
CA SER A 323 -104.01 125.60 48.81
C SER A 323 -104.10 127.09 49.11
N GLU A 324 -103.99 127.96 48.09
CA GLU A 324 -104.16 129.41 48.23
C GLU A 324 -105.63 129.82 48.45
N GLN A 325 -106.56 129.09 47.83
CA GLN A 325 -108.00 129.26 48.07
C GLN A 325 -108.41 128.76 49.46
N ARG A 326 -107.86 127.63 49.94
CA ARG A 326 -108.05 127.14 51.32
C ARG A 326 -107.52 128.15 52.35
N GLN A 327 -106.32 128.71 52.18
CA GLN A 327 -105.81 129.76 53.10
C GLN A 327 -106.62 131.07 53.06
N LYS A 328 -107.27 131.40 51.93
CA LYS A 328 -108.20 132.54 51.82
C LYS A 328 -109.58 132.24 52.43
N ALA A 329 -109.99 130.98 52.48
CA ALA A 329 -111.21 130.54 53.17
C ALA A 329 -111.02 130.45 54.69
N GLU A 330 -109.92 129.87 55.18
CA GLU A 330 -109.63 129.73 56.61
C GLU A 330 -109.54 131.09 57.33
N LYS A 331 -108.91 132.10 56.71
CA LYS A 331 -108.85 133.47 57.26
C LYS A 331 -110.22 134.15 57.37
N ARG A 332 -111.19 133.79 56.51
CA ARG A 332 -112.57 134.28 56.59
C ARG A 332 -113.40 133.48 57.60
N LEU A 333 -113.08 132.21 57.82
CA LEU A 333 -113.76 131.36 58.80
C LEU A 333 -113.42 131.75 60.25
N THR A 334 -112.19 132.19 60.52
CA THR A 334 -111.76 132.67 61.84
C THR A 334 -112.39 134.02 62.24
N GLU A 335 -112.66 134.90 61.28
CA GLU A 335 -113.35 136.18 61.53
C GLU A 335 -114.86 136.00 61.72
N CYS A 336 -115.49 135.01 61.04
CA CYS A 336 -116.92 134.72 61.21
C CYS A 336 -117.27 133.97 62.50
N ASN A 337 -116.40 133.07 63.01
CA ASN A 337 -116.66 132.34 64.27
C ASN A 337 -116.62 133.25 65.53
N ALA A 338 -115.91 134.37 65.47
CA ALA A 338 -115.92 135.38 66.54
C ALA A 338 -117.26 136.17 66.62
N ILE A 339 -118.03 136.23 65.52
CA ILE A 339 -119.27 137.02 65.42
C ILE A 339 -120.52 136.13 65.62
N MET A 340 -120.55 134.90 65.09
CA MET A 340 -121.69 133.98 65.29
C MET A 340 -121.87 133.55 66.76
N SER A 341 -120.79 133.53 67.54
CA SER A 341 -120.82 133.19 68.98
C SER A 341 -121.62 134.20 69.84
N HIS A 342 -122.00 135.36 69.30
CA HIS A 342 -122.79 136.39 70.01
C HIS A 342 -124.26 136.47 69.56
N GLY A 343 -124.62 135.86 68.42
CA GLY A 343 -126.01 135.86 67.89
C GLY A 343 -126.85 134.66 68.33
N ILE A 344 -126.21 133.53 68.67
CA ILE A 344 -126.91 132.27 69.03
C ILE A 344 -127.60 132.36 70.40
N THR A 345 -127.14 133.24 71.29
CA THR A 345 -127.70 133.41 72.66
C THR A 345 -128.90 134.36 72.74
N THR A 346 -129.32 134.99 71.64
CA THR A 346 -130.44 135.97 71.64
C THR A 346 -131.61 135.61 70.71
N ALA A 347 -131.48 134.57 69.86
CA ALA A 347 -132.46 134.31 68.80
C ALA A 347 -133.64 133.40 69.20
N GLU A 348 -133.42 132.29 69.92
CA GLU A 348 -134.42 131.20 69.97
C GLU A 348 -135.03 130.88 71.35
N ASP A 349 -134.82 131.75 72.35
CA ASP A 349 -135.81 131.91 73.41
C ASP A 349 -137.18 132.39 72.87
N ALA A 350 -137.22 132.91 71.62
CA ALA A 350 -138.45 133.20 70.89
C ALA A 350 -139.19 131.94 70.36
N VAL A 351 -138.49 130.84 70.08
CA VAL A 351 -139.10 129.61 69.52
C VAL A 351 -139.92 128.85 70.58
N ARG A 352 -139.62 129.06 71.86
CA ARG A 352 -140.33 128.42 72.99
C ARG A 352 -141.80 128.88 73.17
N GLN A 353 -142.30 129.88 72.43
CA GLN A 353 -143.65 130.42 72.60
C GLN A 353 -144.70 130.04 71.54
N GLN A 354 -144.36 129.47 70.37
CA GLN A 354 -145.34 129.41 69.25
C GLN A 354 -145.88 128.04 68.79
N VAL A 355 -145.30 126.90 69.21
CA VAL A 355 -145.75 125.57 68.75
C VAL A 355 -146.27 124.69 69.89
N GLN A 356 -146.97 125.32 70.83
CA GLN A 356 -148.11 124.69 71.54
C GLN A 356 -149.30 124.48 70.56
N ARG A 357 -149.01 123.83 69.42
CA ARG A 357 -149.94 123.41 68.37
C ARG A 357 -149.71 121.96 67.95
N ALA A 358 -149.14 121.15 68.86
CA ALA A 358 -149.65 119.80 68.99
C ALA A 358 -151.16 119.87 69.29
N ASN A 359 -151.94 118.95 68.71
CA ASN A 359 -153.37 118.66 68.95
C ASN A 359 -154.38 119.32 67.98
N LYS A 360 -154.56 118.74 66.79
CA LYS A 360 -155.52 117.62 66.59
C LYS A 360 -155.63 117.18 65.12
N LEU A 361 -155.85 115.87 64.94
CA LEU A 361 -156.15 115.12 63.70
C LEU A 361 -154.93 114.62 62.88
N GLU A 362 -155.04 113.34 62.50
CA GLU A 362 -154.19 112.58 61.56
C GLU A 362 -152.83 112.05 62.05
N THR A 363 -152.80 111.68 63.32
CA THR A 363 -151.91 110.64 63.88
C THR A 363 -152.13 109.22 63.33
N GLU A 364 -153.20 108.94 62.56
CA GLU A 364 -153.77 107.58 62.51
C GLU A 364 -153.71 106.82 61.17
N CYS A 365 -153.50 107.44 60.01
CA CYS A 365 -153.37 106.69 58.74
C CYS A 365 -151.92 106.31 58.36
N GLY A 366 -150.92 107.18 58.61
CA GLY A 366 -149.54 106.93 58.17
C GLY A 366 -148.78 105.82 58.92
N GLN A 367 -149.20 105.50 60.16
CA GLN A 367 -148.40 104.68 61.10
C GLN A 367 -148.51 103.16 60.91
N LEU A 368 -149.37 102.69 59.99
CA LEU A 368 -149.50 101.26 59.66
C LEU A 368 -148.87 100.87 58.32
N GLN A 369 -148.53 101.81 57.44
CA GLN A 369 -147.99 101.52 56.10
C GLN A 369 -146.45 101.53 56.05
N ILE A 370 -145.81 102.44 56.79
CA ILE A 370 -144.34 102.58 56.85
C ILE A 370 -143.66 101.39 57.57
N ARG A 371 -144.35 100.77 58.53
CA ARG A 371 -143.84 99.58 59.26
C ARG A 371 -143.80 98.29 58.42
N VAL A 372 -144.43 98.28 57.24
CA VAL A 372 -144.39 97.12 56.33
C VAL A 372 -143.17 97.18 55.41
N THR A 373 -142.76 98.38 54.96
CA THR A 373 -141.64 98.57 54.04
C THR A 373 -140.28 98.41 54.73
N GLU A 374 -140.10 98.94 55.95
CA GLU A 374 -138.82 98.84 56.71
C GLU A 374 -138.43 97.40 57.08
N LEU A 375 -139.40 96.47 57.15
CA LEU A 375 -139.14 95.04 57.39
C LEU A 375 -138.79 94.27 56.12
N GLN A 376 -139.10 94.81 54.93
CA GLN A 376 -138.79 94.19 53.64
C GLN A 376 -137.34 94.44 53.21
N GLU A 377 -136.80 95.65 53.46
CA GLU A 377 -135.44 96.04 53.11
C GLU A 377 -134.37 95.30 53.95
N ARG A 378 -134.62 95.13 55.26
CA ARG A 378 -133.72 94.39 56.17
C ARG A 378 -133.58 92.89 55.85
N LEU A 379 -134.55 92.33 55.11
CA LEU A 379 -134.48 90.95 54.63
C LEU A 379 -133.55 90.82 53.39
N GLN A 380 -133.40 91.89 52.60
CA GLN A 380 -132.56 91.88 51.40
C GLN A 380 -131.09 92.13 51.72
N GLU A 381 -130.76 93.04 52.64
CA GLU A 381 -129.37 93.27 53.09
C GLU A 381 -128.72 92.01 53.70
N THR A 382 -129.50 91.23 54.46
CA THR A 382 -129.01 89.99 55.10
C THR A 382 -128.83 88.82 54.13
N GLN A 383 -129.40 88.88 52.93
CA GLN A 383 -129.12 87.93 51.84
C GLN A 383 -127.81 88.31 51.12
N LEU A 384 -127.62 89.60 50.81
CA LEU A 384 -126.46 90.11 50.08
C LEU A 384 -125.12 89.89 50.83
N ILE A 385 -125.13 90.02 52.16
CA ILE A 385 -123.94 89.74 53.00
C ILE A 385 -123.56 88.25 52.94
N ARG A 386 -124.54 87.33 52.95
CA ARG A 386 -124.28 85.88 52.89
C ARG A 386 -123.72 85.43 51.54
N GLU A 387 -124.12 86.07 50.45
CA GLU A 387 -123.57 85.78 49.12
C GLU A 387 -122.12 86.25 48.99
N GLY A 388 -121.77 87.42 49.56
CA GLY A 388 -120.41 87.94 49.57
C GLY A 388 -119.42 87.08 50.36
N ASP A 389 -119.82 86.55 51.52
CA ASP A 389 -118.95 85.68 52.32
C ASP A 389 -118.76 84.28 51.67
N LEU A 390 -119.76 83.80 50.93
CA LEU A 390 -119.67 82.52 50.21
C LEU A 390 -118.69 82.60 49.03
N GLN A 391 -118.63 83.74 48.33
CA GLN A 391 -117.67 83.98 47.24
C GLN A 391 -116.23 83.97 47.75
N ARG A 392 -115.93 84.72 48.82
CA ARG A 392 -114.58 84.75 49.43
C ARG A 392 -114.07 83.36 49.82
N PHE A 393 -114.93 82.53 50.43
CA PHE A 393 -114.57 81.17 50.81
C PHE A 393 -114.22 80.28 49.59
N THR A 394 -114.90 80.47 48.45
CA THR A 394 -114.58 79.74 47.21
C THR A 394 -113.29 80.21 46.56
N GLU A 395 -112.95 81.49 46.66
CA GLU A 395 -111.69 82.06 46.15
C GLU A 395 -110.49 81.60 47.00
N GLU A 396 -110.59 81.68 48.33
CA GLU A 396 -109.57 81.18 49.26
C GLU A 396 -109.32 79.66 49.08
N SER A 397 -110.38 78.88 48.93
CA SER A 397 -110.26 77.43 48.63
C SER A 397 -109.50 77.17 47.32
N ARG A 398 -109.77 77.97 46.28
CA ARG A 398 -109.13 77.85 44.97
C ARG A 398 -107.64 78.22 45.03
N GLU A 399 -107.29 79.31 45.71
CA GLU A 399 -105.90 79.71 45.91
C GLU A 399 -105.09 78.64 46.68
N VAL A 400 -105.66 78.05 47.73
CA VAL A 400 -105.01 76.96 48.48
C VAL A 400 -104.78 75.74 47.58
N GLN A 401 -105.74 75.41 46.71
CA GLN A 401 -105.62 74.31 45.74
C GLN A 401 -104.52 74.57 44.70
N GLU A 402 -104.42 75.79 44.16
CA GLU A 402 -103.36 76.18 43.22
C GLU A 402 -101.97 76.20 43.86
N ARG A 403 -101.85 76.65 45.11
CA ARG A 403 -100.60 76.59 45.88
C ARG A 403 -100.17 75.14 46.13
N TYR A 404 -101.11 74.24 46.47
CA TYR A 404 -100.83 72.81 46.61
C TYR A 404 -100.33 72.17 45.29
N ILE A 405 -100.99 72.47 44.16
CA ILE A 405 -100.56 71.97 42.84
C ILE A 405 -99.14 72.44 42.49
N LYS A 406 -98.79 73.71 42.76
CA LYS A 406 -97.45 74.26 42.52
C LYS A 406 -96.37 73.56 43.35
N VAL A 407 -96.63 73.28 44.64
CA VAL A 407 -95.70 72.53 45.50
C VAL A 407 -95.53 71.08 45.04
N VAL A 408 -96.61 70.42 44.62
CA VAL A 408 -96.55 69.05 44.08
C VAL A 408 -95.80 68.99 42.74
N ALA A 409 -95.88 70.02 41.91
CA ALA A 409 -95.08 70.11 40.68
C ALA A 409 -93.57 70.24 40.99
N GLN A 410 -93.18 71.16 41.87
CA GLN A 410 -91.78 71.34 42.29
C GLN A 410 -91.19 70.06 42.89
N LEU A 411 -91.94 69.34 43.73
CA LEU A 411 -91.50 68.06 44.29
C LEU A 411 -91.33 66.94 43.25
N ARG A 412 -91.98 67.03 42.07
CA ARG A 412 -91.76 66.08 40.96
C ARG A 412 -90.50 66.45 40.16
N GLU A 413 -90.26 67.73 39.90
CA GLU A 413 -89.04 68.18 39.22
C GLU A 413 -87.78 67.87 40.04
N GLU A 414 -87.80 68.10 41.36
CA GLU A 414 -86.68 67.73 42.23
C GLU A 414 -86.42 66.21 42.26
N ARG A 415 -87.49 65.39 42.22
CA ARG A 415 -87.35 63.93 42.07
C ARG A 415 -86.76 63.53 40.71
N GLN A 416 -87.18 64.16 39.62
CA GLN A 416 -86.64 63.88 38.29
C GLN A 416 -85.15 64.25 38.19
N LYS A 417 -84.76 65.42 38.70
CA LYS A 417 -83.34 65.82 38.80
C LYS A 417 -82.51 64.84 39.63
N LEU A 418 -83.06 64.36 40.75
CA LEU A 418 -82.42 63.33 41.58
C LEU A 418 -82.23 62.02 40.79
N GLU A 419 -83.28 61.50 40.15
CA GLU A 419 -83.21 60.28 39.33
C GLU A 419 -82.25 60.42 38.14
N GLU A 420 -82.20 61.58 37.48
CA GLU A 420 -81.25 61.86 36.40
C GLU A 420 -79.81 61.91 36.90
N SER A 421 -79.55 62.58 38.02
CA SER A 421 -78.23 62.59 38.67
C SER A 421 -77.79 61.18 39.09
N GLN A 422 -78.73 60.35 39.57
CA GLN A 422 -78.47 58.96 39.95
C GLN A 422 -78.16 58.09 38.72
N ARG A 423 -78.88 58.27 37.60
CA ARG A 423 -78.58 57.60 36.33
C ARG A 423 -77.20 58.00 35.77
N GLN A 424 -76.85 59.29 35.85
CA GLN A 424 -75.52 59.77 35.45
C GLN A 424 -74.40 59.17 36.32
N GLN A 425 -74.60 59.06 37.65
CA GLN A 425 -73.65 58.40 38.55
C GLN A 425 -73.52 56.90 38.25
N ILE A 426 -74.63 56.18 38.01
CA ILE A 426 -74.61 54.75 37.64
C ILE A 426 -73.82 54.54 36.34
N LEU A 427 -74.08 55.35 35.31
CA LEU A 427 -73.33 55.27 34.05
C LEU A 427 -71.84 55.59 34.25
N ARG A 428 -71.48 56.52 35.14
CA ARG A 428 -70.07 56.83 35.43
C ARG A 428 -69.38 55.69 36.20
N VAL A 429 -70.08 55.02 37.11
CA VAL A 429 -69.57 53.82 37.79
C VAL A 429 -69.34 52.69 36.77
N GLN A 430 -70.30 52.42 35.89
CA GLN A 430 -70.16 51.39 34.84
C GLN A 430 -69.00 51.68 33.87
N GLN A 431 -68.78 52.95 33.50
CA GLN A 431 -67.60 53.35 32.72
C GLN A 431 -66.31 53.02 33.47
N LEU A 432 -66.18 53.45 34.74
CA LEU A 432 -64.99 53.21 35.55
C LEU A 432 -64.75 51.72 35.81
N GLU A 433 -65.80 50.91 35.98
CA GLU A 433 -65.70 49.45 36.05
C GLU A 433 -65.17 48.85 34.75
N SER A 434 -65.65 49.31 33.59
CA SER A 434 -65.17 48.84 32.28
C SER A 434 -63.70 49.25 32.01
N GLU A 435 -63.31 50.48 32.40
CA GLU A 435 -61.94 50.97 32.33
C GLU A 435 -61.00 50.16 33.26
N LEU A 436 -61.46 49.81 34.46
CA LEU A 436 -60.70 49.01 35.42
C LEU A 436 -60.57 47.54 34.97
N ILE A 437 -61.60 46.96 34.35
CA ILE A 437 -61.54 45.63 33.72
C ILE A 437 -60.57 45.63 32.54
N ALA A 438 -60.61 46.65 31.67
CA ALA A 438 -59.68 46.79 30.55
C ALA A 438 -58.23 46.88 31.04
N SER A 439 -57.95 47.77 32.00
CA SER A 439 -56.62 47.92 32.62
C SER A 439 -56.13 46.63 33.30
N ARG A 440 -57.03 45.89 33.98
CA ARG A 440 -56.71 44.58 34.56
C ARG A 440 -56.35 43.54 33.50
N ASN A 441 -57.08 43.51 32.37
CA ASN A 441 -56.80 42.61 31.26
C ASN A 441 -55.46 42.94 30.59
N ASP A 442 -55.17 44.23 30.37
CA ASP A 442 -53.89 44.68 29.82
C ASP A 442 -52.71 44.35 30.74
N CYS A 443 -52.87 44.52 32.06
CA CYS A 443 -51.90 44.10 33.05
C CYS A 443 -51.68 42.58 33.03
N SER A 444 -52.76 41.78 32.93
CA SER A 444 -52.67 40.32 32.78
C SER A 444 -51.94 39.91 31.49
N ASN A 445 -52.25 40.57 30.37
CA ASN A 445 -51.60 40.34 29.08
C ASN A 445 -50.09 40.70 29.12
N ALA A 446 -49.74 41.80 29.81
CA ALA A 446 -48.34 42.16 30.04
C ALA A 446 -47.61 41.11 30.90
N LEU A 447 -48.23 40.62 31.98
CA LEU A 447 -47.66 39.57 32.82
C LEU A 447 -47.48 38.24 32.07
N CYS A 448 -48.42 37.85 31.20
CA CYS A 448 -48.26 36.70 30.31
C CYS A 448 -47.05 36.86 29.38
N ARG A 449 -46.89 38.02 28.73
CA ARG A 449 -45.72 38.31 27.89
C ARG A 449 -44.41 38.28 28.69
N VAL A 450 -44.38 38.80 29.91
CA VAL A 450 -43.19 38.74 30.78
C VAL A 450 -42.82 37.28 31.10
N LYS A 451 -43.80 36.42 31.39
CA LYS A 451 -43.55 34.98 31.58
C LYS A 451 -43.02 34.30 30.32
N GLU A 452 -43.62 34.53 29.16
CA GLU A 452 -43.12 33.99 27.89
C GLU A 452 -41.68 34.43 27.58
N TRP A 453 -41.30 35.67 27.92
CA TRP A 453 -39.93 36.16 27.76
C TRP A 453 -38.98 35.53 28.79
N GLN A 454 -39.42 35.36 30.04
CA GLN A 454 -38.66 34.66 31.07
C GLN A 454 -38.38 33.21 30.67
N GLU A 455 -39.40 32.45 30.25
CA GLU A 455 -39.27 31.07 29.76
C GLU A 455 -38.32 30.96 28.56
N LYS A 456 -38.34 31.94 27.64
CA LYS A 456 -37.39 32.01 26.52
C LYS A 456 -35.96 32.29 26.96
N CYS A 457 -35.75 33.16 27.96
CA CYS A 457 -34.43 33.40 28.53
C CYS A 457 -33.91 32.13 29.23
N GLU A 458 -34.72 31.50 30.08
CA GLU A 458 -34.35 30.26 30.79
C GLU A 458 -34.04 29.11 29.82
N ALA A 459 -34.80 28.96 28.73
CA ALA A 459 -34.50 28.00 27.67
C ALA A 459 -33.18 28.33 26.94
N SER A 460 -32.93 29.59 26.62
CA SER A 460 -31.68 30.04 25.99
C SER A 460 -30.46 29.82 26.90
N ASP A 461 -30.60 30.02 28.20
CA ASP A 461 -29.54 29.77 29.18
C ASP A 461 -29.25 28.26 29.31
N LEU A 462 -30.29 27.41 29.32
CA LEU A 462 -30.13 25.95 29.30
C LEU A 462 -29.42 25.45 28.05
N ASP A 463 -29.74 25.99 26.87
CA ASP A 463 -29.06 25.63 25.63
C ASP A 463 -27.62 26.19 25.57
N SER A 464 -27.38 27.41 26.07
CA SER A 464 -26.02 27.95 26.25
C SER A 464 -25.16 27.01 27.12
N MET A 465 -25.70 26.54 28.25
CA MET A 465 -25.05 25.56 29.13
C MET A 465 -24.85 24.18 28.49
N ARG A 466 -25.70 23.77 27.53
CA ARG A 466 -25.48 22.55 26.73
C ARG A 466 -24.32 22.73 25.76
N TYR A 467 -24.34 23.80 24.95
CA TYR A 467 -23.26 24.12 24.03
C TYR A 467 -21.92 24.28 24.75
N GLN A 468 -21.89 24.87 25.94
CA GLN A 468 -20.67 24.97 26.74
C GLN A 468 -20.10 23.58 27.12
N ARG A 469 -20.96 22.65 27.58
CA ARG A 469 -20.54 21.27 27.90
C ARG A 469 -20.08 20.50 26.66
N ASP A 470 -20.70 20.72 25.51
CA ASP A 470 -20.33 20.08 24.25
C ASP A 470 -19.00 20.64 23.71
N VAL A 471 -18.77 21.96 23.82
CA VAL A 471 -17.48 22.58 23.52
C VAL A 471 -16.39 22.03 24.45
N GLU A 472 -16.63 21.91 25.75
CA GLU A 472 -15.68 21.27 26.66
C GLU A 472 -15.43 19.79 26.32
N ARG A 473 -16.46 19.04 25.89
CA ARG A 473 -16.30 17.65 25.45
C ARG A 473 -15.40 17.58 24.23
N LEU A 474 -15.70 18.36 23.19
CA LEU A 474 -14.90 18.43 21.97
C LEU A 474 -13.46 18.91 22.24
N GLN A 475 -13.24 19.79 23.24
CA GLN A 475 -11.90 20.17 23.67
C GLN A 475 -11.13 19.00 24.30
N ARG A 476 -11.77 18.20 25.16
CA ARG A 476 -11.17 16.97 25.72
C ARG A 476 -10.89 15.93 24.63
N ASP A 477 -11.82 15.73 23.70
CA ASP A 477 -11.67 14.79 22.59
C ASP A 477 -10.53 15.22 21.65
N LEU A 478 -10.45 16.50 21.29
CA LEU A 478 -9.32 17.05 20.50
C LEU A 478 -7.98 16.94 21.24
N GLN A 479 -7.95 17.10 22.56
CA GLN A 479 -6.75 16.86 23.35
C GLN A 479 -6.35 15.37 23.32
N HIS A 480 -7.31 14.46 23.49
CA HIS A 480 -7.07 13.02 23.40
C HIS A 480 -6.52 12.62 22.03
N CYS A 481 -7.12 13.10 20.94
CA CYS A 481 -6.63 12.85 19.59
C CYS A 481 -5.19 13.35 19.39
N ARG A 482 -4.82 14.53 19.91
CA ARG A 482 -3.44 15.04 19.86
C ARG A 482 -2.46 14.18 20.66
N GLU A 483 -2.87 13.69 21.83
CA GLU A 483 -2.06 12.77 22.62
C GLU A 483 -1.90 11.40 21.91
N GLU A 484 -2.93 10.91 21.23
CA GLU A 484 -2.86 9.70 20.41
C GLU A 484 -2.00 9.89 19.16
N GLU A 485 -2.09 11.02 18.46
CA GLU A 485 -1.19 11.38 17.36
C GLU A 485 0.28 11.42 17.84
N GLN A 486 0.56 11.97 19.02
CA GLN A 486 1.89 11.97 19.62
C GLN A 486 2.36 10.54 19.97
N ARG A 487 1.51 9.73 20.61
CA ARG A 487 1.81 8.32 20.92
C ARG A 487 2.08 7.50 19.66
N MET A 488 1.29 7.70 18.61
CA MET A 488 1.47 7.04 17.31
C MET A 488 2.71 7.55 16.58
N GLY A 489 2.99 8.85 16.62
CA GLY A 489 4.23 9.43 16.10
C GLY A 489 5.47 8.86 16.77
N HIS A 490 5.45 8.70 18.10
CA HIS A 490 6.54 8.03 18.83
C HIS A 490 6.67 6.54 18.46
N ARG A 491 5.56 5.80 18.34
CA ARG A 491 5.58 4.39 17.89
C ARG A 491 6.14 4.25 16.48
N VAL A 492 5.78 5.13 15.55
CA VAL A 492 6.31 5.15 14.18
C VAL A 492 7.81 5.47 14.19
N GLN A 493 8.26 6.45 14.98
CA GLN A 493 9.69 6.74 15.15
C GLN A 493 10.47 5.58 15.76
N GLU A 494 9.89 4.85 16.72
CA GLU A 494 10.52 3.67 17.33
C GLU A 494 10.60 2.49 16.35
N ILE A 495 9.54 2.24 15.57
CA ILE A 495 9.55 1.24 14.49
C ILE A 495 10.61 1.61 13.43
N GLN A 496 10.70 2.89 13.05
CA GLN A 496 11.72 3.37 12.12
C GLN A 496 13.13 3.13 12.68
N ARG A 497 13.41 3.51 13.93
CA ARG A 497 14.72 3.26 14.57
C ARG A 497 15.08 1.77 14.59
N ARG A 498 14.13 0.90 14.96
CA ARG A 498 14.34 -0.56 14.94
C ARG A 498 14.55 -1.12 13.53
N ALA A 499 13.97 -0.49 12.50
CA ALA A 499 14.22 -0.85 11.11
C ALA A 499 15.63 -0.38 10.66
N ASP A 500 16.00 0.86 10.99
CA ASP A 500 17.32 1.44 10.70
C ASP A 500 18.44 0.65 11.39
N GLU A 501 18.25 0.24 12.66
CA GLU A 501 19.16 -0.63 13.41
C GLU A 501 19.34 -1.99 12.71
N LYS A 502 18.25 -2.64 12.29
CA LYS A 502 18.33 -3.90 11.52
C LYS A 502 19.04 -3.74 10.18
N VAL A 503 18.87 -2.60 9.50
CA VAL A 503 19.60 -2.29 8.26
C VAL A 503 21.08 -2.07 8.53
N LEU A 504 21.45 -1.43 9.65
CA LEU A 504 22.84 -1.29 10.06
C LEU A 504 23.48 -2.64 10.41
N ASP A 505 22.77 -3.53 11.11
CA ASP A 505 23.26 -4.87 11.44
C ASP A 505 23.41 -5.76 10.20
N ALA A 506 22.41 -5.79 9.31
CA ALA A 506 22.51 -6.49 8.03
C ALA A 506 23.67 -5.95 7.15
N ASN A 507 23.96 -4.66 7.20
CA ASN A 507 25.13 -4.08 6.53
C ASN A 507 26.45 -4.53 7.18
N ARG A 508 26.54 -4.63 8.51
CA ARG A 508 27.72 -5.17 9.22
C ARG A 508 27.97 -6.64 8.85
N GLU A 509 26.92 -7.45 8.78
CA GLU A 509 26.99 -8.86 8.34
C GLU A 509 27.39 -8.98 6.87
N ALA A 510 26.87 -8.11 5.99
CA ALA A 510 27.30 -8.05 4.59
C ALA A 510 28.76 -7.61 4.45
N GLU A 511 29.25 -6.72 5.30
CA GLU A 511 30.66 -6.31 5.34
C GLU A 511 31.57 -7.42 5.88
N SER A 512 31.19 -8.15 6.94
CA SER A 512 31.97 -9.29 7.43
C SER A 512 32.03 -10.41 6.39
N ALA A 513 30.91 -10.77 5.75
CA ALA A 513 30.88 -11.74 4.65
C ALA A 513 31.76 -11.31 3.46
N ARG A 514 31.80 -10.02 3.11
CA ARG A 514 32.70 -9.47 2.08
C ARG A 514 34.18 -9.54 2.50
N VAL A 515 34.49 -9.35 3.78
CA VAL A 515 35.85 -9.50 4.31
C VAL A 515 36.28 -10.96 4.30
N GLU A 516 35.42 -11.89 4.72
CA GLU A 516 35.67 -13.32 4.69
C GLU A 516 35.87 -13.84 3.26
N LEU A 517 35.04 -13.41 2.31
CA LEU A 517 35.21 -13.75 0.89
C LEU A 517 36.58 -13.29 0.35
N ARG A 518 37.02 -12.07 0.69
CA ARG A 518 38.37 -11.58 0.32
C ARG A 518 39.47 -12.39 0.98
N GLN A 519 39.30 -12.80 2.25
CA GLN A 519 40.27 -13.67 2.93
C GLN A 519 40.34 -15.06 2.28
N GLN A 520 39.20 -15.63 1.86
CA GLN A 520 39.17 -16.90 1.13
C GLN A 520 39.84 -16.78 -0.24
N GLN A 521 39.56 -15.70 -0.99
CA GLN A 521 40.25 -15.39 -2.26
C GLN A 521 41.75 -15.26 -2.07
N GLN A 522 42.21 -14.55 -1.03
CA GLN A 522 43.65 -14.44 -0.73
C GLN A 522 44.26 -15.81 -0.39
N ARG A 523 43.61 -16.61 0.46
CA ARG A 523 44.09 -17.98 0.78
C ARG A 523 44.17 -18.88 -0.45
N PHE A 524 43.25 -18.72 -1.41
CA PHE A 524 43.28 -19.45 -2.67
C PHE A 524 44.48 -19.02 -3.55
N ILE A 525 44.74 -17.71 -3.65
CA ILE A 525 45.92 -17.17 -4.35
C ILE A 525 47.21 -17.67 -3.67
N ASP A 526 47.35 -17.51 -2.35
CA ASP A 526 48.50 -17.98 -1.58
C ASP A 526 48.75 -19.50 -1.75
N HIS A 527 47.68 -20.30 -1.91
CA HIS A 527 47.78 -21.74 -2.15
C HIS A 527 48.20 -22.05 -3.59
N GLN A 528 47.64 -21.34 -4.57
CA GLN A 528 48.03 -21.44 -5.98
C GLN A 528 49.51 -21.06 -6.18
N GLU A 529 49.98 -19.99 -5.54
CA GLU A 529 51.39 -19.58 -5.56
C GLU A 529 52.32 -20.65 -4.96
N ARG A 530 51.91 -21.31 -3.87
CA ARG A 530 52.67 -22.44 -3.30
C ARG A 530 52.76 -23.63 -4.25
N ILE A 531 51.64 -24.02 -4.87
CA ILE A 531 51.62 -25.13 -5.85
C ILE A 531 52.52 -24.77 -7.06
N GLN A 532 52.48 -23.53 -7.53
CA GLN A 532 53.37 -23.07 -8.61
C GLN A 532 54.84 -23.10 -8.18
N ALA A 533 55.17 -22.62 -6.99
CA ALA A 533 56.52 -22.65 -6.44
C ALA A 533 57.05 -24.09 -6.27
N GLU A 534 56.21 -25.01 -5.81
CA GLU A 534 56.54 -26.45 -5.71
C GLU A 534 56.73 -27.09 -7.09
N SER A 535 55.85 -26.82 -8.07
CA SER A 535 56.06 -27.31 -9.44
C SER A 535 57.36 -26.80 -10.06
N ALA A 536 57.71 -25.53 -9.79
CA ALA A 536 58.97 -24.93 -10.24
C ALA A 536 60.19 -25.45 -9.46
N ARG A 537 59.99 -25.98 -8.24
CA ARG A 537 61.04 -26.67 -7.47
C ARG A 537 61.29 -28.07 -8.04
N LEU A 538 60.22 -28.85 -8.21
CA LEU A 538 60.25 -30.20 -8.78
C LEU A 538 60.81 -30.22 -10.21
N ALA A 539 60.46 -29.23 -11.05
CA ALA A 539 61.03 -29.10 -12.39
C ALA A 539 62.56 -28.86 -12.38
N ARG A 540 63.08 -28.13 -11.38
CA ARG A 540 64.53 -27.92 -11.20
C ARG A 540 65.22 -29.17 -10.64
N GLU A 541 64.58 -29.89 -9.73
CA GLU A 541 65.08 -31.18 -9.22
C GLU A 541 65.13 -32.24 -10.33
N LEU A 542 64.09 -32.33 -11.17
CA LEU A 542 64.06 -33.17 -12.36
C LEU A 542 65.24 -32.86 -13.29
N HIS A 543 65.37 -31.61 -13.73
CA HIS A 543 66.47 -31.19 -14.62
C HIS A 543 67.86 -31.47 -14.00
N ALA A 544 68.03 -31.30 -12.69
CA ALA A 544 69.29 -31.63 -12.02
C ALA A 544 69.60 -33.13 -12.06
N SER A 545 68.59 -33.98 -11.82
CA SER A 545 68.72 -35.45 -11.91
C SER A 545 68.93 -35.95 -13.34
N GLU A 546 68.30 -35.34 -14.36
CA GLU A 546 68.55 -35.64 -15.77
C GLU A 546 69.99 -35.31 -16.19
N VAL A 547 70.51 -34.14 -15.78
CA VAL A 547 71.91 -33.75 -16.01
C VAL A 547 72.87 -34.71 -15.30
N ALA A 548 72.58 -35.09 -14.05
CA ALA A 548 73.39 -36.07 -13.32
C ALA A 548 73.39 -37.44 -14.02
N ARG A 549 72.23 -37.90 -14.53
CA ARG A 549 72.11 -39.15 -15.29
C ARG A 549 72.97 -39.10 -16.56
N HIS A 550 72.90 -38.02 -17.32
CA HIS A 550 73.73 -37.85 -18.53
C HIS A 550 75.22 -37.80 -18.22
N ALA A 551 75.65 -37.14 -17.14
CA ALA A 551 77.06 -37.16 -16.73
C ALA A 551 77.56 -38.57 -16.37
N ILE A 552 76.72 -39.40 -15.74
CA ILE A 552 77.02 -40.81 -15.45
C ILE A 552 77.02 -41.64 -16.74
N GLU A 553 76.08 -41.43 -17.66
CA GLU A 553 76.06 -42.06 -18.99
C GLU A 553 77.33 -41.74 -19.79
N GLU A 554 77.84 -40.51 -19.74
CA GLU A 554 79.09 -40.11 -20.37
C GLU A 554 80.33 -40.72 -19.68
N GLN A 555 80.40 -40.74 -18.35
CA GLN A 555 81.48 -41.44 -17.64
C GLN A 555 81.48 -42.95 -17.89
N TYR A 556 80.31 -43.56 -18.04
CA TYR A 556 80.17 -44.97 -18.41
C TYR A 556 80.66 -45.23 -19.84
N ARG A 557 80.37 -44.33 -20.80
CA ARG A 557 80.94 -44.41 -22.16
C ARG A 557 82.48 -44.30 -22.11
N LEU A 558 83.01 -43.29 -21.42
CA LEU A 558 84.45 -43.04 -21.32
C LEU A 558 85.22 -44.14 -20.59
N THR A 559 84.62 -44.84 -19.61
CA THR A 559 85.27 -45.99 -18.94
C THR A 559 85.19 -47.27 -19.78
N LYS A 560 84.05 -47.52 -20.43
CA LYS A 560 83.90 -48.60 -21.42
C LYS A 560 84.86 -48.48 -22.61
N ASP A 561 85.29 -47.25 -22.91
CA ASP A 561 86.26 -46.94 -23.95
C ASP A 561 87.74 -47.02 -23.55
N ASN A 562 88.12 -47.49 -22.34
CA ASN A 562 89.54 -47.51 -21.93
C ASN A 562 90.16 -48.89 -21.61
N GLU A 563 89.39 -49.93 -21.28
CA GLU A 563 89.97 -51.16 -20.69
C GLU A 563 90.00 -52.42 -21.58
N GLY A 564 89.51 -52.36 -22.82
CA GLY A 564 89.54 -53.50 -23.77
C GLY A 564 89.99 -53.19 -25.21
N GLN A 565 90.38 -51.95 -25.49
CA GLN A 565 90.12 -51.29 -26.78
C GLN A 565 91.00 -51.66 -28.00
N LEU A 566 91.75 -52.77 -28.03
CA LEU A 566 92.47 -53.18 -29.26
C LEU A 566 92.22 -54.64 -29.66
N ALA A 567 92.32 -55.58 -28.73
CA ALA A 567 91.95 -56.97 -29.00
C ALA A 567 90.43 -57.13 -29.15
N LEU A 568 89.66 -56.52 -28.24
CA LEU A 568 88.21 -56.54 -28.30
C LEU A 568 87.67 -55.62 -29.41
N ILE A 569 88.37 -54.53 -29.77
CA ILE A 569 87.94 -53.70 -30.92
C ILE A 569 88.03 -54.46 -32.23
N ASN A 570 89.07 -55.26 -32.50
CA ASN A 570 89.12 -56.01 -33.77
C ASN A 570 88.06 -57.12 -33.84
N ALA A 571 87.78 -57.80 -32.72
CA ALA A 571 86.69 -58.79 -32.64
C ALA A 571 85.30 -58.13 -32.76
N LEU A 572 85.06 -57.07 -31.97
CA LEU A 572 83.82 -56.30 -32.04
C LEU A 572 83.70 -55.51 -33.34
N GLN A 573 84.75 -55.22 -34.10
CA GLN A 573 84.64 -54.64 -35.45
C GLN A 573 84.09 -55.67 -36.42
N TYR A 574 84.54 -56.93 -36.35
CA TYR A 574 83.99 -58.01 -37.15
C TYR A 574 82.53 -58.34 -36.78
N ASP A 575 82.24 -58.41 -35.48
CA ASP A 575 80.88 -58.61 -34.98
C ASP A 575 79.99 -57.38 -35.23
N LYS A 576 80.54 -56.16 -35.18
CA LYS A 576 79.87 -54.92 -35.56
C LYS A 576 79.59 -54.89 -37.04
N GLU A 577 80.51 -55.23 -37.93
CA GLU A 577 80.26 -55.25 -39.37
C GLU A 577 79.18 -56.28 -39.74
N THR A 578 79.18 -57.45 -39.11
CA THR A 578 78.14 -58.47 -39.33
C THR A 578 76.80 -58.07 -38.71
N ALA A 579 76.80 -57.43 -37.54
CA ALA A 579 75.62 -56.83 -36.94
C ALA A 579 75.11 -55.63 -37.74
N GLU A 580 75.96 -54.75 -38.28
CA GLU A 580 75.61 -53.60 -39.11
C GLU A 580 74.99 -54.05 -40.43
N ARG A 581 75.54 -55.07 -41.08
CA ARG A 581 74.89 -55.70 -42.25
C ARG A 581 73.49 -56.20 -41.89
N ARG A 582 73.33 -56.85 -40.73
CA ARG A 582 72.05 -57.38 -40.27
C ARG A 582 71.08 -56.30 -39.78
N VAL A 583 71.58 -55.20 -39.23
CA VAL A 583 70.82 -53.99 -38.86
C VAL A 583 70.36 -53.30 -40.12
N LEU A 584 71.20 -53.13 -41.15
CA LEU A 584 70.80 -52.59 -42.45
C LEU A 584 69.75 -53.48 -43.15
N GLU A 585 69.82 -54.80 -43.01
CA GLU A 585 68.76 -55.73 -43.46
C GLU A 585 67.47 -55.59 -42.63
N LEU A 586 67.57 -55.44 -41.31
CA LEU A 586 66.44 -55.20 -40.41
C LEU A 586 65.84 -53.80 -40.58
N GLU A 587 66.62 -52.81 -40.98
CA GLU A 587 66.18 -51.45 -41.31
C GLU A 587 65.52 -51.43 -42.68
N ARG A 588 66.05 -52.15 -43.69
CA ARG A 588 65.37 -52.34 -44.98
C ARG A 588 64.06 -53.08 -44.83
N THR A 589 64.00 -54.14 -44.03
CA THR A 589 62.75 -54.87 -43.79
C THR A 589 61.79 -54.09 -42.90
N ASN A 590 62.25 -53.34 -41.89
CA ASN A 590 61.39 -52.39 -41.16
C ASN A 590 60.93 -51.22 -42.02
N ALA A 591 61.74 -50.73 -42.96
CA ALA A 591 61.33 -49.70 -43.92
C ALA A 591 60.25 -50.25 -44.85
N ALA A 592 60.42 -51.46 -45.39
CA ALA A 592 59.40 -52.13 -46.19
C ALA A 592 58.12 -52.42 -45.39
N ILE A 593 58.21 -52.81 -44.11
CA ILE A 593 57.04 -52.98 -43.22
C ILE A 593 56.38 -51.63 -42.94
N ARG A 594 57.14 -50.56 -42.68
CA ARG A 594 56.60 -49.20 -42.50
C ARG A 594 55.95 -48.67 -43.76
N GLU A 595 56.52 -48.98 -44.93
CA GLU A 595 55.96 -48.66 -46.24
C GLU A 595 54.65 -49.43 -46.43
N GLN A 596 54.62 -50.75 -46.24
CA GLN A 596 53.40 -51.57 -46.29
C GLN A 596 52.32 -51.07 -45.31
N VAL A 597 52.67 -50.78 -44.06
CA VAL A 597 51.74 -50.22 -43.05
C VAL A 597 51.25 -48.83 -43.47
N SER A 598 52.11 -48.01 -44.08
CA SER A 598 51.73 -46.71 -44.65
C SER A 598 50.79 -46.87 -45.85
N THR A 599 51.05 -47.85 -46.74
CA THR A 599 50.18 -48.17 -47.88
C THR A 599 48.83 -48.68 -47.39
N PHE A 600 48.78 -49.63 -46.45
CA PHE A 600 47.55 -50.10 -45.83
C PHE A 600 46.80 -48.97 -45.09
N ALA A 601 47.49 -48.06 -44.39
CA ALA A 601 46.88 -46.91 -43.75
C ALA A 601 46.31 -45.92 -44.77
N MET A 602 47.01 -45.69 -45.88
CA MET A 602 46.55 -44.91 -47.03
C MET A 602 45.32 -45.55 -47.70
N GLU A 603 45.30 -46.88 -47.85
CA GLU A 603 44.17 -47.63 -48.41
C GLU A 603 42.96 -47.58 -47.46
N LEU A 604 43.13 -47.83 -46.16
CA LEU A 604 42.10 -47.65 -45.13
C LEU A 604 41.59 -46.21 -45.03
N GLN A 605 42.45 -45.22 -45.25
CA GLN A 605 42.04 -43.81 -45.31
C GLN A 605 41.32 -43.47 -46.62
N ASN A 606 41.53 -44.25 -47.68
CA ASN A 606 40.89 -44.08 -48.98
C ASN A 606 39.64 -44.92 -49.19
N ASP A 607 39.40 -45.93 -48.35
CA ASP A 607 38.21 -46.78 -48.30
C ASP A 607 36.93 -45.92 -48.32
N PRO A 608 35.99 -46.16 -49.26
CA PRO A 608 34.74 -45.41 -49.35
C PRO A 608 33.88 -45.52 -48.08
N MET A 609 33.93 -46.63 -47.34
CA MET A 609 33.22 -46.80 -46.06
C MET A 609 33.82 -45.91 -44.97
N VAL A 610 35.16 -45.82 -44.88
CA VAL A 610 35.85 -44.96 -43.91
C VAL A 610 35.67 -43.48 -44.26
N LYS A 611 35.64 -43.14 -45.56
CA LYS A 611 35.30 -41.78 -46.03
C LYS A 611 33.87 -41.41 -45.67
N ALA A 612 32.88 -42.26 -46.00
CA ALA A 612 31.47 -42.04 -45.65
C ALA A 612 31.24 -41.96 -44.12
N ALA A 613 31.97 -42.76 -43.33
CA ALA A 613 31.92 -42.67 -41.87
C ALA A 613 32.48 -41.34 -41.33
N LYS A 614 33.59 -40.84 -41.91
CA LYS A 614 34.16 -39.52 -41.57
C LYS A 614 33.29 -38.37 -42.05
N GLU A 615 32.64 -38.51 -43.20
CA GLU A 615 31.75 -37.50 -43.77
C GLU A 615 30.42 -37.40 -43.00
N THR A 616 29.81 -38.53 -42.62
CA THR A 616 28.67 -38.53 -41.70
C THR A 616 29.04 -37.99 -40.31
N GLN A 617 30.25 -38.28 -39.80
CA GLN A 617 30.74 -37.68 -38.55
C GLN A 617 30.93 -36.15 -38.67
N ARG A 618 31.46 -35.65 -39.80
CA ARG A 618 31.55 -34.21 -40.09
C ARG A 618 30.16 -33.58 -40.16
N ARG A 619 29.21 -34.21 -40.88
CA ARG A 619 27.83 -33.72 -40.99
C ARG A 619 27.13 -33.65 -39.63
N VAL A 620 27.34 -34.62 -38.73
CA VAL A 620 26.84 -34.54 -37.34
C VAL A 620 27.49 -33.38 -36.57
N HIS A 621 28.76 -33.08 -36.82
CA HIS A 621 29.45 -31.96 -36.18
C HIS A 621 28.94 -30.61 -36.72
N GLU A 622 28.78 -30.46 -38.03
CA GLU A 622 28.18 -29.30 -38.70
C GLU A 622 26.75 -29.03 -38.19
N LEU A 623 25.91 -30.07 -38.10
CA LEU A 623 24.55 -29.94 -37.53
C LEU A 623 24.58 -29.57 -36.05
N GLN A 624 25.58 -30.03 -35.30
CA GLN A 624 25.75 -29.63 -33.91
C GLN A 624 26.21 -28.18 -33.76
N GLU A 625 27.07 -27.67 -34.64
CA GLU A 625 27.42 -26.24 -34.70
C GLU A 625 26.24 -25.39 -35.16
N ALA A 626 25.49 -25.83 -36.18
CA ALA A 626 24.28 -25.18 -36.66
C ALA A 626 23.21 -25.10 -35.55
N LEU A 627 23.03 -26.16 -34.75
CA LEU A 627 22.15 -26.14 -33.58
C LEU A 627 22.61 -25.14 -32.51
N ILE A 628 23.90 -25.09 -32.19
CA ILE A 628 24.44 -24.13 -31.22
C ILE A 628 24.20 -22.69 -31.70
N ASN A 629 24.44 -22.41 -32.98
CA ASN A 629 24.19 -21.09 -33.57
C ASN A 629 22.69 -20.75 -33.58
N ALA A 630 21.82 -21.68 -33.99
CA ALA A 630 20.37 -21.48 -33.99
C ALA A 630 19.81 -21.27 -32.57
N HIS A 631 20.32 -21.99 -31.56
CA HIS A 631 19.99 -21.73 -30.16
C HIS A 631 20.43 -20.33 -29.72
N ALA A 632 21.65 -19.90 -30.04
CA ALA A 632 22.14 -18.57 -29.71
C ALA A 632 21.33 -17.45 -30.41
N ASP A 633 20.88 -17.67 -31.66
CA ASP A 633 20.02 -16.73 -32.38
C ASP A 633 18.58 -16.72 -31.83
N SER A 634 18.05 -17.87 -31.39
CA SER A 634 16.78 -17.95 -30.66
C SER A 634 16.84 -17.22 -29.31
N GLU A 635 17.97 -17.29 -28.59
CA GLU A 635 18.19 -16.51 -27.36
C GLU A 635 18.26 -15.01 -27.64
N LYS A 636 18.97 -14.56 -28.69
CA LYS A 636 18.97 -13.15 -29.12
C LYS A 636 17.57 -12.66 -29.47
N LEU A 637 16.77 -13.47 -30.19
CA LEU A 637 15.39 -13.14 -30.53
C LEU A 637 14.49 -13.06 -29.29
N ARG A 638 14.68 -13.93 -28.28
CA ARG A 638 13.97 -13.81 -26.99
C ARG A 638 14.32 -12.52 -26.27
N SER A 639 15.60 -12.17 -26.18
CA SER A 639 16.03 -10.90 -25.58
C SER A 639 15.44 -9.70 -26.32
N ALA A 640 15.46 -9.70 -27.65
CA ALA A 640 14.89 -8.64 -28.46
C ALA A 640 13.36 -8.51 -28.30
N VAL A 641 12.62 -9.63 -28.21
CA VAL A 641 11.18 -9.61 -27.88
C VAL A 641 10.97 -8.99 -26.49
N HIS A 642 11.77 -9.37 -25.50
CA HIS A 642 11.61 -8.89 -24.14
C HIS A 642 11.96 -7.39 -23.98
N GLU A 643 13.04 -6.92 -24.61
CA GLU A 643 13.38 -5.49 -24.69
C GLU A 643 12.22 -4.67 -25.29
N LYS A 644 11.55 -5.21 -26.32
CA LYS A 644 10.37 -4.57 -26.94
C LYS A 644 9.13 -4.59 -26.03
N GLU A 645 8.93 -5.64 -25.24
CA GLU A 645 7.88 -5.66 -24.20
C GLU A 645 8.15 -4.61 -23.12
N GLU A 646 9.40 -4.43 -22.68
CA GLU A 646 9.79 -3.37 -21.74
C GLU A 646 9.67 -1.96 -22.34
N GLU A 647 9.97 -1.77 -23.63
CA GLU A 647 9.74 -0.49 -24.32
C GLU A 647 8.24 -0.16 -24.41
N VAL A 648 7.41 -1.15 -24.76
CA VAL A 648 5.93 -1.02 -24.77
C VAL A 648 5.41 -0.66 -23.39
N ALA A 649 5.85 -1.36 -22.33
CA ALA A 649 5.43 -1.07 -20.95
C ALA A 649 5.84 0.34 -20.51
N ARG A 650 7.06 0.77 -20.84
CA ARG A 650 7.55 2.13 -20.55
C ARG A 650 6.71 3.21 -21.25
N TYR A 651 6.35 3.03 -22.51
CA TYR A 651 5.50 4.01 -23.21
C TYR A 651 4.03 3.95 -22.77
N GLN A 652 3.48 2.78 -22.45
CA GLN A 652 2.13 2.68 -21.87
C GLN A 652 2.05 3.41 -20.52
N LEU A 653 3.07 3.27 -19.67
CA LEU A 653 3.14 3.97 -18.39
C LEU A 653 3.30 5.49 -18.57
N GLU A 654 4.09 5.96 -19.55
CA GLU A 654 4.18 7.39 -19.88
C GLU A 654 2.87 7.94 -20.46
N VAL A 655 2.13 7.18 -21.27
CA VAL A 655 0.78 7.55 -21.74
C VAL A 655 -0.17 7.72 -20.55
N LEU A 656 -0.22 6.75 -19.62
CA LEU A 656 -1.04 6.85 -18.41
C LEU A 656 -0.62 8.04 -17.52
N ARG A 657 0.67 8.34 -17.42
CA ARG A 657 1.20 9.50 -16.69
C ARG A 657 0.81 10.83 -17.34
N LEU A 658 0.82 10.92 -18.66
CA LEU A 658 0.39 12.12 -19.38
C LEU A 658 -1.14 12.27 -19.34
N GLN A 659 -1.90 11.18 -19.42
CA GLN A 659 -3.36 11.19 -19.27
C GLN A 659 -3.80 11.61 -17.85
N SER A 660 -3.08 11.21 -16.79
CA SER A 660 -3.38 11.68 -15.43
C SER A 660 -3.03 13.15 -15.20
N VAL A 661 -1.98 13.66 -15.85
CA VAL A 661 -1.67 15.10 -15.89
C VAL A 661 -2.71 15.88 -16.71
N GLU A 662 -3.16 15.33 -17.85
CA GLU A 662 -4.26 15.91 -18.66
C GLU A 662 -5.55 15.98 -17.84
N ALA A 663 -5.93 14.91 -17.13
CA ALA A 663 -7.08 14.89 -16.21
C ALA A 663 -6.94 15.92 -15.08
N ALA A 664 -5.79 15.99 -14.40
CA ALA A 664 -5.57 16.97 -13.33
C ALA A 664 -5.62 18.43 -13.83
N LEU A 665 -5.18 18.69 -15.07
CA LEU A 665 -5.30 20.01 -15.70
C LEU A 665 -6.74 20.33 -16.14
N LEU A 666 -7.51 19.33 -16.57
CA LEU A 666 -8.94 19.47 -16.86
C LEU A 666 -9.74 19.70 -15.58
N ASP A 667 -9.48 18.97 -14.50
CA ASP A 667 -10.09 19.19 -13.18
C ASP A 667 -9.77 20.60 -12.64
N TYR A 668 -8.53 21.06 -12.82
CA TYR A 668 -8.14 22.44 -12.49
C TYR A 668 -8.89 23.47 -13.36
N GLN A 669 -9.07 23.17 -14.65
CA GLN A 669 -9.83 24.02 -15.56
C GLN A 669 -11.33 24.04 -15.21
N GLU A 670 -11.94 22.92 -14.85
CA GLU A 670 -13.34 22.82 -14.40
C GLU A 670 -13.55 23.52 -13.05
N GLY A 671 -12.67 23.30 -12.08
CA GLY A 671 -12.69 24.05 -10.81
C GLY A 671 -12.56 25.55 -11.04
N PHE A 672 -11.73 25.98 -11.99
CA PHE A 672 -11.59 27.38 -12.37
C PHE A 672 -12.82 27.92 -13.13
N THR A 673 -13.47 27.14 -14.00
CA THR A 673 -14.73 27.57 -14.65
C THR A 673 -15.87 27.67 -13.65
N ILE A 674 -16.02 26.74 -12.71
CA ILE A 674 -17.01 26.79 -11.62
C ILE A 674 -16.77 28.04 -10.75
N LEU A 675 -15.52 28.32 -10.35
CA LEU A 675 -15.18 29.55 -9.63
C LEU A 675 -15.48 30.82 -10.45
N LYS A 676 -15.19 30.80 -11.75
CA LYS A 676 -15.45 31.92 -12.68
C LYS A 676 -16.95 32.11 -12.92
N GLU A 677 -17.76 31.07 -12.87
CA GLU A 677 -19.22 31.12 -12.94
C GLU A 677 -19.85 31.58 -11.63
N MET A 678 -19.39 31.10 -10.48
CA MET A 678 -19.78 31.67 -9.18
C MET A 678 -19.43 33.16 -9.09
N HIS A 679 -18.24 33.57 -9.53
CA HIS A 679 -17.83 34.98 -9.49
C HIS A 679 -18.58 35.85 -10.52
N LYS A 680 -19.00 35.28 -11.67
CA LYS A 680 -19.96 35.92 -12.59
C LYS A 680 -21.36 36.02 -11.96
N GLY A 681 -21.82 34.99 -11.25
CA GLY A 681 -23.09 34.97 -10.51
C GLY A 681 -23.13 36.03 -9.42
N LEU A 682 -22.04 36.17 -8.64
CA LEU A 682 -21.88 37.21 -7.62
C LEU A 682 -21.90 38.61 -8.25
N HIS A 683 -21.21 38.81 -9.38
CA HIS A 683 -21.26 40.08 -10.11
C HIS A 683 -22.62 40.33 -10.77
N ALA A 684 -23.35 39.31 -11.21
CA ALA A 684 -24.71 39.45 -11.74
C ALA A 684 -25.70 39.84 -10.65
N ALA A 685 -25.61 39.23 -9.45
CA ALA A 685 -26.39 39.60 -8.28
C ALA A 685 -26.10 41.05 -7.83
N SER A 686 -24.81 41.42 -7.74
CA SER A 686 -24.37 42.78 -7.39
C SER A 686 -24.85 43.83 -8.42
N ARG A 687 -24.76 43.55 -9.73
CA ARG A 687 -25.33 44.40 -10.78
C ARG A 687 -26.85 44.43 -10.76
N GLY A 688 -27.52 43.37 -10.33
CA GLY A 688 -28.98 43.33 -10.10
C GLY A 688 -29.42 44.32 -9.01
N GLN A 689 -28.61 44.46 -7.95
CA GLN A 689 -28.88 45.39 -6.86
C GLN A 689 -28.62 46.85 -7.27
N GLN A 690 -27.56 47.14 -8.03
CA GLN A 690 -27.35 48.48 -8.63
C GLN A 690 -28.39 48.85 -9.69
N ARG A 691 -28.85 47.89 -10.52
CA ARG A 691 -29.90 48.13 -11.53
C ARG A 691 -31.22 48.58 -10.92
N LYS A 692 -31.61 48.09 -9.75
CA LYS A 692 -32.81 48.55 -9.04
C LYS A 692 -32.77 50.04 -8.65
N HIS A 693 -31.60 50.67 -8.56
CA HIS A 693 -31.47 52.10 -8.29
C HIS A 693 -31.39 53.01 -9.53
N GLN A 694 -31.13 52.47 -10.74
CA GLN A 694 -31.04 53.25 -11.98
C GLN A 694 -32.22 53.03 -12.95
N LEU A 695 -33.07 52.02 -12.71
CA LEU A 695 -34.27 51.73 -13.53
C LEU A 695 -35.50 52.62 -13.22
N LYS A 696 -35.34 53.70 -12.45
CA LYS A 696 -36.41 54.72 -12.26
C LYS A 696 -36.31 55.91 -13.23
N THR A 697 -35.30 55.94 -14.11
CA THR A 697 -34.97 57.15 -14.92
C THR A 697 -34.69 56.88 -16.40
N ARG A 698 -35.04 55.69 -16.94
CA ARG A 698 -34.81 55.41 -18.38
C ARG A 698 -35.81 54.48 -19.06
N THR A 699 -37.06 54.51 -18.63
CA THR A 699 -38.18 53.85 -19.33
C THR A 699 -38.75 54.76 -20.42
N CYS A 700 -37.93 55.10 -21.42
CA CYS A 700 -38.41 55.69 -22.67
C CYS A 700 -37.38 55.54 -23.79
N LEU A 701 -37.89 55.29 -25.01
CA LEU A 701 -37.20 55.15 -26.30
C LEU A 701 -36.65 53.76 -26.69
N LEU A 702 -37.26 53.26 -27.78
CA LEU A 702 -36.69 52.47 -28.87
C LEU A 702 -36.50 50.95 -28.68
N SER A 703 -37.65 50.27 -28.71
CA SER A 703 -37.83 49.12 -29.60
C SER A 703 -37.57 49.52 -31.07
N SER A 704 -36.77 48.74 -31.80
CA SER A 704 -36.84 48.45 -33.25
C SER A 704 -35.44 48.29 -33.88
N CYS A 705 -35.09 47.06 -34.25
CA CYS A 705 -34.77 46.70 -35.64
C CYS A 705 -34.53 45.19 -35.76
N LYS A 706 -35.18 44.56 -36.74
CA LYS A 706 -34.97 43.17 -37.15
C LYS A 706 -34.09 43.10 -38.41
N GLN A 707 -33.58 41.89 -38.67
CA GLN A 707 -33.52 41.23 -39.98
C GLN A 707 -32.38 41.52 -40.99
N MET A 708 -31.98 40.43 -41.66
CA MET A 708 -31.08 40.29 -42.83
C MET A 708 -29.58 40.57 -42.54
N THR A 709 -28.60 39.92 -43.19
CA THR A 709 -28.54 39.36 -44.58
C THR A 709 -27.75 38.04 -44.73
N ASN A 710 -28.00 37.35 -45.86
CA ASN A 710 -27.22 36.21 -46.38
C ASN A 710 -25.93 36.61 -47.13
N GLY A 711 -25.11 35.63 -47.50
CA GLY A 711 -24.11 35.66 -48.60
C GLY A 711 -22.72 35.17 -48.16
N GLU A 712 -22.17 34.03 -48.60
CA GLU A 712 -21.81 33.51 -49.95
C GLU A 712 -20.33 33.74 -50.34
N ARG A 713 -19.64 32.64 -50.73
CA ARG A 713 -18.36 32.55 -51.50
C ARG A 713 -17.10 33.08 -50.76
N ALA A 714 -15.86 32.69 -51.09
CA ALA A 714 -15.26 31.79 -52.09
C ALA A 714 -14.10 31.02 -51.41
N ASN A 715 -13.88 29.72 -51.63
CA ASN A 715 -13.22 29.11 -52.80
C ASN A 715 -11.80 29.64 -53.11
N ARG A 716 -10.75 28.91 -52.67
CA ARG A 716 -9.50 28.76 -53.44
C ARG A 716 -8.69 27.54 -53.00
N GLU A 717 -8.57 26.59 -53.92
CA GLU A 717 -7.59 25.50 -53.92
C GLU A 717 -6.18 26.06 -54.18
N SER A 718 -5.12 25.30 -53.85
CA SER A 718 -4.05 24.88 -54.78
C SER A 718 -2.91 24.15 -54.06
N SER A 719 -2.47 23.01 -54.63
CA SER A 719 -1.07 22.50 -54.77
C SER A 719 -0.05 22.60 -53.61
N SER A 720 0.87 21.66 -53.37
CA SER A 720 1.12 20.32 -53.93
C SER A 720 2.26 19.66 -53.13
N SER A 721 2.31 18.33 -53.08
CA SER A 721 3.47 17.51 -52.63
C SER A 721 4.53 17.41 -53.76
N PRO A 722 5.65 16.63 -53.67
CA PRO A 722 6.31 15.95 -52.53
C PRO A 722 7.88 16.12 -52.56
N VAL A 723 8.60 15.27 -51.80
CA VAL A 723 10.08 14.99 -51.88
C VAL A 723 11.00 16.12 -51.34
N GLY A 724 12.10 15.88 -50.61
CA GLY A 724 12.68 14.66 -50.05
C GLY A 724 14.22 14.71 -50.07
N GLY A 725 14.88 14.35 -48.95
CA GLY A 725 16.32 14.00 -48.95
C GLY A 725 17.31 14.93 -48.23
N LYS A 726 17.93 14.37 -47.18
CA LYS A 726 19.35 14.44 -46.80
C LYS A 726 20.06 15.80 -46.54
N ALA A 727 20.58 15.86 -45.31
CA ALA A 727 22.01 15.96 -44.95
C ALA A 727 22.65 17.32 -44.57
N VAL A 728 23.17 17.31 -43.33
CA VAL A 728 24.55 17.66 -42.95
C VAL A 728 24.93 19.14 -42.75
N ASN A 729 25.29 19.39 -41.48
CA ASN A 729 26.37 20.24 -40.94
C ASN A 729 26.18 21.70 -40.50
N GLU A 730 26.82 21.90 -39.35
CA GLU A 730 27.69 23.01 -38.94
C GLU A 730 27.16 24.40 -38.51
N ASN A 731 27.47 24.66 -37.24
CA ASN A 731 28.21 25.81 -36.71
C ASN A 731 27.51 27.12 -36.34
N ALA A 732 27.90 27.56 -35.13
CA ALA A 732 28.09 28.93 -34.64
C ALA A 732 26.88 29.88 -34.58
N GLY A 733 26.65 30.49 -33.41
CA GLY A 733 25.60 31.52 -33.29
C GLY A 733 25.17 32.02 -31.90
N GLN A 734 26.05 32.04 -30.90
CA GLN A 734 25.99 33.14 -29.91
C GLN A 734 26.79 34.33 -30.46
N PRO A 735 26.52 35.60 -30.05
CA PRO A 735 25.79 36.03 -28.86
C PRO A 735 24.76 37.17 -29.07
N SER A 736 24.18 37.62 -27.94
CA SER A 736 23.69 38.99 -27.65
C SER A 736 22.65 39.65 -28.56
N ASN A 737 21.51 40.05 -27.96
CA ASN A 737 21.33 41.48 -27.75
C ASN A 737 20.42 41.83 -26.55
N MET A 738 20.79 42.88 -25.84
CA MET A 738 19.91 43.60 -24.91
C MET A 738 18.96 44.48 -25.74
N ASN A 739 17.71 44.65 -25.29
CA ASN A 739 17.16 45.99 -25.15
C ASN A 739 15.89 46.05 -24.30
N ALA A 740 15.81 47.09 -23.48
CA ALA A 740 14.63 47.41 -22.69
C ALA A 740 13.64 48.24 -23.53
N HIS A 741 12.36 48.22 -23.17
CA HIS A 741 11.73 49.40 -22.55
C HIS A 741 10.33 49.13 -22.00
N GLN A 742 9.99 49.93 -20.99
CA GLN A 742 8.69 49.97 -20.32
C GLN A 742 7.54 50.33 -21.28
N LYS A 743 6.35 49.78 -21.06
CA LYS A 743 5.24 50.54 -20.42
C LYS A 743 4.02 49.66 -20.13
N ALA A 744 3.25 50.07 -19.12
CA ALA A 744 2.10 49.36 -18.61
C ALA A 744 0.89 49.40 -19.57
N SER A 745 0.10 48.31 -19.58
CA SER A 745 -1.36 48.39 -19.68
C SER A 745 -2.01 47.14 -19.07
N ASP A 746 -2.95 47.34 -18.16
CA ASP A 746 -3.61 46.27 -17.38
C ASP A 746 -4.57 45.42 -18.23
N LYS A 747 -4.04 44.36 -18.88
CA LYS A 747 -4.85 43.34 -19.58
C LYS A 747 -4.35 41.88 -19.44
N GLN A 748 -3.49 41.57 -18.47
CA GLN A 748 -2.85 40.24 -18.37
C GLN A 748 -3.68 39.11 -17.72
N PHE A 749 -4.83 39.41 -17.08
CA PHE A 749 -5.61 38.39 -16.36
C PHE A 749 -6.44 37.43 -17.23
N LEU A 750 -6.42 37.56 -18.57
CA LEU A 750 -7.10 36.65 -19.51
C LEU A 750 -6.13 35.80 -20.35
N GLY A 751 -4.81 35.98 -20.20
CA GLY A 751 -3.80 35.26 -20.99
C GLY A 751 -3.44 33.85 -20.47
N LYS A 752 -3.65 33.59 -19.18
CA LYS A 752 -3.29 32.31 -18.54
C LYS A 752 -4.19 31.15 -18.99
N ASP A 753 -5.49 31.39 -19.07
CA ASP A 753 -6.48 30.42 -19.57
C ASP A 753 -6.09 29.86 -20.95
N TYR A 754 -5.52 30.70 -21.82
CA TYR A 754 -5.08 30.34 -23.18
C TYR A 754 -3.69 29.68 -23.25
N ALA A 755 -2.93 29.68 -22.15
CA ALA A 755 -1.70 28.90 -22.03
C ALA A 755 -2.04 27.46 -21.63
N ALA A 756 -2.82 27.28 -20.56
CA ALA A 756 -3.25 25.96 -20.07
C ALA A 756 -3.96 25.14 -21.15
N VAL A 757 -4.88 25.73 -21.94
CA VAL A 757 -5.55 25.02 -23.05
C VAL A 757 -4.58 24.58 -24.16
N ARG A 758 -3.49 25.33 -24.40
CA ARG A 758 -2.44 24.92 -25.36
C ARG A 758 -1.49 23.88 -24.79
N GLU A 759 -1.24 23.91 -23.49
CA GLU A 759 -0.46 22.88 -22.77
C GLU A 759 -1.23 21.55 -22.75
N VAL A 760 -2.52 21.56 -22.40
CA VAL A 760 -3.40 20.38 -22.53
C VAL A 760 -3.43 19.85 -23.97
N GLY A 761 -3.56 20.75 -24.97
CA GLY A 761 -3.50 20.36 -26.38
C GLY A 761 -2.17 19.70 -26.80
N SER A 762 -1.03 20.18 -26.29
CA SER A 762 0.29 19.61 -26.60
C SER A 762 0.56 18.30 -25.86
N LEU A 763 0.07 18.16 -24.62
CA LEU A 763 0.07 16.90 -23.88
C LEU A 763 -0.75 15.84 -24.61
N ARG A 764 -1.97 16.17 -25.04
CA ARG A 764 -2.83 15.26 -25.82
C ARG A 764 -2.21 14.85 -27.15
N GLN A 765 -1.53 15.76 -27.84
CA GLN A 765 -0.77 15.44 -29.05
C GLN A 765 0.41 14.48 -28.76
N ARG A 766 1.10 14.67 -27.62
CA ARG A 766 2.18 13.78 -27.16
C ARG A 766 1.64 12.39 -26.75
N CYS A 767 0.48 12.31 -26.09
CA CYS A 767 -0.23 11.05 -25.83
C CYS A 767 -0.49 10.29 -27.14
N LEU A 768 -1.10 10.94 -28.14
CA LEU A 768 -1.38 10.33 -29.44
C LEU A 768 -0.10 9.87 -30.18
N GLN A 769 1.01 10.60 -30.02
CA GLN A 769 2.30 10.21 -30.59
C GLN A 769 2.87 8.96 -29.89
N LEU A 770 2.79 8.87 -28.56
CA LEU A 770 3.22 7.70 -27.79
C LEU A 770 2.30 6.49 -28.02
N GLU A 771 0.98 6.69 -28.11
CA GLU A 771 0.03 5.65 -28.51
C GLU A 771 0.29 5.12 -29.92
N LYS A 772 0.86 5.94 -30.81
CA LYS A 772 1.35 5.47 -32.11
C LYS A 772 2.63 4.65 -31.95
N SER A 773 3.65 5.13 -31.23
CA SER A 773 4.89 4.36 -31.05
C SER A 773 4.66 3.04 -30.29
N VAL A 774 3.71 2.98 -29.35
CA VAL A 774 3.25 1.72 -28.73
C VAL A 774 2.71 0.75 -29.77
N ARG A 775 1.89 1.20 -30.72
CA ARG A 775 1.36 0.34 -31.80
C ARG A 775 2.47 -0.14 -32.74
N ASP A 776 3.38 0.75 -33.12
CA ASP A 776 4.52 0.42 -33.98
C ASP A 776 5.43 -0.63 -33.27
N LEU A 777 5.73 -0.46 -31.97
CA LEU A 777 6.49 -1.43 -31.17
C LEU A 777 5.75 -2.77 -30.96
N LEU A 778 4.43 -2.77 -30.80
CA LEU A 778 3.64 -4.00 -30.72
C LEU A 778 3.73 -4.79 -32.02
N HIS A 779 3.74 -4.12 -33.18
CA HIS A 779 3.99 -4.77 -34.47
C HIS A 779 5.43 -5.30 -34.60
N GLU A 780 6.45 -4.58 -34.11
CA GLU A 780 7.83 -5.08 -34.02
C GLU A 780 7.94 -6.34 -33.14
N ARG A 781 7.35 -6.32 -31.94
CA ARG A 781 7.26 -7.49 -31.05
C ARG A 781 6.57 -8.67 -31.76
N ASP A 782 5.48 -8.44 -32.48
CA ASP A 782 4.74 -9.50 -33.18
C ASP A 782 5.47 -10.04 -34.42
N ASN A 783 6.36 -9.25 -35.03
CA ASN A 783 7.31 -9.72 -36.04
C ASN A 783 8.38 -10.60 -35.39
N LEU A 784 9.09 -10.10 -34.36
CA LEU A 784 10.14 -10.82 -33.64
C LEU A 784 9.62 -12.13 -32.99
N THR A 785 8.37 -12.14 -32.51
CA THR A 785 7.73 -13.35 -31.96
C THR A 785 7.46 -14.40 -33.05
N ARG A 786 7.19 -13.98 -34.29
CA ARG A 786 7.07 -14.90 -35.44
C ARG A 786 8.44 -15.43 -35.87
N GLU A 787 9.45 -14.57 -35.93
CA GLU A 787 10.84 -14.97 -36.21
C GLU A 787 11.38 -15.93 -35.15
N LEU A 788 11.08 -15.69 -33.87
CA LEU A 788 11.43 -16.60 -32.78
C LEU A 788 10.78 -17.98 -32.94
N ARG A 789 9.49 -18.05 -33.32
CA ARG A 789 8.80 -19.32 -33.59
C ARG A 789 9.40 -20.06 -34.79
N ALA A 790 9.77 -19.34 -35.84
CA ALA A 790 10.45 -19.93 -37.00
C ALA A 790 11.82 -20.51 -36.59
N ALA A 791 12.64 -19.74 -35.85
CA ALA A 791 13.92 -20.23 -35.33
C ALA A 791 13.77 -21.44 -34.38
N GLN A 792 12.69 -21.51 -33.60
CA GLN A 792 12.37 -22.70 -32.79
C GLN A 792 12.02 -23.92 -33.65
N GLN A 793 11.27 -23.74 -34.74
CA GLN A 793 10.99 -24.81 -35.70
C GLN A 793 12.27 -25.27 -36.42
N ASP A 794 13.17 -24.36 -36.78
CA ASP A 794 14.47 -24.70 -37.37
C ASP A 794 15.35 -25.49 -36.39
N ILE A 795 15.37 -25.14 -35.09
CA ILE A 795 16.03 -25.93 -34.04
C ILE A 795 15.45 -27.34 -33.95
N GLU A 796 14.12 -27.48 -33.96
CA GLU A 796 13.46 -28.80 -33.93
C GLU A 796 13.82 -29.63 -35.16
N MET A 797 13.78 -29.03 -36.36
CA MET A 797 14.16 -29.67 -37.63
C MET A 797 15.63 -30.13 -37.64
N LEU A 798 16.57 -29.26 -37.23
CA LEU A 798 17.99 -29.60 -37.12
C LEU A 798 18.26 -30.68 -36.05
N THR A 799 17.49 -30.67 -34.95
CA THR A 799 17.57 -31.70 -33.90
C THR A 799 17.10 -33.04 -34.44
N ASN A 800 16.00 -33.06 -35.20
CA ASN A 800 15.47 -34.25 -35.84
C ASN A 800 16.42 -34.79 -36.94
N GLU A 801 17.02 -33.92 -37.78
CA GLU A 801 18.04 -34.33 -38.77
C GLU A 801 19.26 -34.97 -38.07
N LYS A 802 19.77 -34.31 -37.02
CA LYS A 802 20.89 -34.83 -36.22
C LYS A 802 20.55 -36.19 -35.60
N GLN A 803 19.37 -36.33 -34.99
CA GLN A 803 18.93 -37.58 -34.37
C GLN A 803 18.82 -38.69 -35.43
N HIS A 804 18.19 -38.42 -36.57
CA HIS A 804 18.08 -39.36 -37.68
C HIS A 804 19.46 -39.83 -38.20
N ILE A 805 20.46 -38.94 -38.31
CA ILE A 805 21.82 -39.33 -38.71
C ILE A 805 22.52 -40.14 -37.61
N VAL A 806 22.30 -39.85 -36.33
CA VAL A 806 22.83 -40.64 -35.20
C VAL A 806 22.21 -42.05 -35.17
N ASP A 807 20.90 -42.16 -35.40
CA ASP A 807 20.19 -43.44 -35.47
C ASP A 807 20.62 -44.27 -36.67
N LEU A 808 20.75 -43.64 -37.86
CA LEU A 808 21.30 -44.28 -39.05
C LEU A 808 22.75 -44.75 -38.83
N ASN A 809 23.60 -43.95 -38.18
CA ASN A 809 24.98 -44.33 -37.86
C ASN A 809 25.02 -45.51 -36.87
N SER A 810 24.09 -45.55 -35.91
CA SER A 810 23.93 -46.62 -34.94
C SER A 810 23.44 -47.92 -35.60
N LEU A 811 22.49 -47.82 -36.52
CA LEU A 811 22.01 -48.92 -37.36
C LEU A 811 23.14 -49.49 -38.24
N LEU A 812 23.89 -48.64 -38.93
CA LEU A 812 25.04 -49.06 -39.76
C LEU A 812 26.13 -49.73 -38.92
N LYS A 813 26.42 -49.23 -37.72
CA LYS A 813 27.32 -49.89 -36.76
C LYS A 813 26.79 -51.25 -36.30
N ALA A 814 25.48 -51.38 -36.05
CA ALA A 814 24.86 -52.64 -35.69
C ALA A 814 24.95 -53.66 -36.85
N GLN A 815 24.65 -53.25 -38.07
CA GLN A 815 24.78 -54.05 -39.30
C GLN A 815 26.23 -54.48 -39.53
N LEU A 816 27.22 -53.59 -39.36
CA LEU A 816 28.64 -53.94 -39.44
C LEU A 816 29.03 -54.97 -38.37
N ARG A 817 28.66 -54.76 -37.09
CA ARG A 817 28.92 -55.73 -36.01
C ARG A 817 28.24 -57.09 -36.24
N GLU A 818 27.11 -57.10 -36.93
CA GLU A 818 26.40 -58.33 -37.30
C GLU A 818 27.04 -59.03 -38.50
N ALA A 819 27.48 -58.29 -39.52
CA ALA A 819 28.25 -58.80 -40.66
C ALA A 819 29.60 -59.39 -40.21
N TYR A 820 30.31 -58.72 -39.30
CA TYR A 820 31.54 -59.25 -38.69
C TYR A 820 31.29 -60.52 -37.87
N ARG A 821 30.18 -60.60 -37.12
CA ARG A 821 29.80 -61.85 -36.41
C ARG A 821 29.53 -62.99 -37.39
N ARG A 822 28.69 -62.78 -38.41
CA ARG A 822 28.43 -63.78 -39.47
C ARG A 822 29.70 -64.23 -40.19
N ALA A 823 30.62 -63.31 -40.48
CA ALA A 823 31.90 -63.63 -41.12
C ALA A 823 32.83 -64.46 -40.19
N LEU A 824 32.87 -64.14 -38.90
CA LEU A 824 33.60 -64.92 -37.90
C LEU A 824 32.99 -66.31 -37.72
N GLU A 825 31.66 -66.41 -37.64
CA GLU A 825 30.92 -67.68 -37.58
C GLU A 825 31.25 -68.57 -38.78
N HIS A 826 31.16 -68.05 -40.02
CA HIS A 826 31.56 -68.77 -41.23
C HIS A 826 33.04 -69.20 -41.23
N SER A 827 33.93 -68.40 -40.64
CA SER A 827 35.35 -68.77 -40.51
C SER A 827 35.57 -69.90 -39.49
N GLN A 828 34.84 -69.91 -38.38
CA GLN A 828 34.89 -70.97 -37.37
C GLN A 828 34.26 -72.27 -37.88
N GLU A 829 33.18 -72.19 -38.66
CA GLU A 829 32.56 -73.37 -39.28
C GLU A 829 33.47 -74.00 -40.35
N ARG A 830 34.20 -73.20 -41.14
CA ARG A 830 35.27 -73.73 -42.00
C ARG A 830 36.38 -74.43 -41.21
N CYS A 831 36.86 -73.85 -40.10
CA CYS A 831 37.88 -74.50 -39.26
C CYS A 831 37.36 -75.81 -38.62
N ARG A 832 36.08 -75.89 -38.24
CA ARG A 832 35.48 -77.12 -37.71
C ARG A 832 35.36 -78.22 -38.76
N GLN A 833 35.10 -77.89 -40.03
CA GLN A 833 35.03 -78.86 -41.13
C GLN A 833 36.38 -79.41 -41.60
N VAL A 834 37.51 -78.82 -41.18
CA VAL A 834 38.87 -79.29 -41.50
C VAL A 834 39.47 -80.15 -40.37
N ALA A 835 38.79 -80.25 -39.23
CA ALA A 835 39.28 -80.91 -38.01
C ALA A 835 38.62 -82.29 -37.75
N GLU A 836 38.46 -83.13 -38.78
CA GLU A 836 38.08 -84.54 -38.62
C GLU A 836 39.15 -85.48 -39.25
N PRO A 837 40.23 -85.82 -38.51
CA PRO A 837 41.18 -86.85 -38.91
C PRO A 837 40.72 -88.23 -38.45
N GLN A 838 40.90 -89.21 -39.34
CA GLN A 838 40.57 -90.63 -39.15
C GLN A 838 41.15 -91.22 -37.86
N ARG A 839 40.34 -91.99 -37.12
CA ARG A 839 40.76 -92.72 -35.91
C ARG A 839 40.83 -94.23 -36.18
N PRO A 840 42.00 -94.89 -36.07
CA PRO A 840 42.11 -96.35 -36.19
C PRO A 840 41.64 -97.08 -34.91
N ALA A 841 41.50 -98.41 -34.99
CA ALA A 841 40.72 -99.21 -34.05
C ALA A 841 41.49 -99.77 -32.83
N GLY A 842 40.79 -99.83 -31.68
CA GLY A 842 41.05 -100.70 -30.50
C GLY A 842 42.08 -100.20 -29.47
N PRO A 843 42.20 -100.83 -28.29
CA PRO A 843 41.26 -101.70 -27.54
C PRO A 843 40.93 -101.13 -26.11
N PRO A 844 40.11 -101.77 -25.25
CA PRO A 844 39.50 -101.13 -24.06
C PRO A 844 40.17 -101.45 -22.70
N PRO A 845 39.96 -100.58 -21.69
CA PRO A 845 39.79 -100.94 -20.27
C PRO A 845 38.38 -100.56 -19.77
N ILE A 846 37.59 -101.45 -19.17
CA ILE A 846 37.63 -102.00 -17.79
C ILE A 846 37.04 -101.04 -16.74
N ASP A 847 36.05 -101.56 -16.00
CA ASP A 847 35.24 -100.93 -14.96
C ASP A 847 36.00 -100.40 -13.73
N ILE A 848 35.33 -99.50 -12.99
CA ILE A 848 35.16 -99.38 -11.51
C ILE A 848 34.38 -98.05 -11.31
N SER A 849 33.05 -98.00 -11.07
CA SER A 849 32.31 -98.30 -9.82
C SER A 849 32.84 -97.51 -8.61
N SER A 850 32.12 -96.72 -7.81
CA SER A 850 30.69 -96.35 -7.63
C SER A 850 30.66 -94.92 -6.97
N HIS A 851 29.57 -94.22 -6.59
CA HIS A 851 28.11 -94.41 -6.42
C HIS A 851 27.38 -93.17 -7.04
N SER A 852 26.08 -93.17 -7.40
CA SER A 852 24.83 -93.22 -6.62
C SER A 852 24.72 -92.15 -5.51
N ILE A 853 23.73 -91.25 -5.50
CA ILE A 853 22.35 -91.54 -5.03
C ILE A 853 21.31 -90.44 -5.43
N LYS A 854 20.11 -90.90 -5.85
CA LYS A 854 18.75 -90.25 -5.82
C LYS A 854 18.31 -89.11 -6.79
N GLN A 855 17.64 -89.55 -7.86
CA GLN A 855 16.26 -89.24 -8.31
C GLN A 855 15.22 -88.86 -7.20
N PRO A 856 14.02 -88.29 -7.50
CA PRO A 856 13.04 -88.59 -8.59
C PRO A 856 12.62 -87.36 -9.46
N SER A 857 12.11 -87.42 -10.71
CA SER A 857 11.26 -88.33 -11.53
C SER A 857 9.75 -87.99 -11.56
N ALA A 858 9.13 -88.06 -12.76
CA ALA A 858 7.70 -87.91 -13.15
C ALA A 858 7.26 -86.51 -13.67
N ASN A 859 6.32 -86.37 -14.63
CA ASN A 859 5.99 -87.21 -15.81
C ASN A 859 5.15 -86.37 -16.82
N GLU A 860 5.19 -86.77 -18.10
CA GLU A 860 4.12 -86.68 -19.12
C GLU A 860 3.40 -85.36 -19.50
N SER A 861 3.27 -85.19 -20.84
CA SER A 861 2.28 -84.42 -21.63
C SER A 861 2.80 -83.11 -22.25
N ARG A 862 3.15 -83.06 -23.55
CA ARG A 862 2.32 -83.24 -24.77
C ARG A 862 1.29 -82.13 -25.00
N VAL A 863 1.71 -81.02 -25.62
CA VAL A 863 1.10 -80.32 -26.78
C VAL A 863 2.21 -79.42 -27.34
N GLY A 864 2.33 -79.30 -28.67
CA GLY A 864 3.41 -78.53 -29.30
C GLY A 864 2.98 -77.16 -29.83
N LEU A 865 3.96 -76.28 -29.98
CA LEU A 865 4.04 -75.25 -31.01
C LEU A 865 5.52 -74.89 -31.23
N ALA A 866 5.86 -74.39 -32.42
CA ALA A 866 7.25 -74.20 -32.83
C ALA A 866 7.87 -72.98 -32.16
N GLU A 867 9.04 -73.15 -31.56
CA GLU A 867 9.82 -72.05 -30.98
C GLU A 867 11.27 -72.15 -31.48
N LEU A 868 11.76 -71.06 -32.09
CA LEU A 868 13.12 -70.94 -32.56
C LEU A 868 14.04 -70.71 -31.36
N ASN A 869 15.13 -71.47 -31.26
CA ASN A 869 16.14 -71.29 -30.21
C ASN A 869 16.81 -69.90 -30.31
N ALA A 870 16.26 -68.93 -29.59
CA ALA A 870 16.95 -67.69 -29.23
C ALA A 870 17.69 -67.89 -27.88
N PRO A 871 18.91 -67.35 -27.72
CA PRO A 871 19.60 -67.38 -26.43
C PRO A 871 18.86 -66.52 -25.38
N PRO A 872 19.01 -66.82 -24.08
CA PRO A 872 18.13 -66.29 -23.03
C PRO A 872 18.17 -64.77 -22.96
N GLU A 873 17.00 -64.14 -23.06
CA GLU A 873 16.86 -62.68 -23.04
C GLU A 873 17.33 -62.05 -21.73
N SER A 874 17.47 -62.81 -20.63
CA SER A 874 18.01 -62.32 -19.36
C SER A 874 19.47 -61.84 -19.46
N GLU A 875 20.32 -62.50 -20.26
CA GLU A 875 21.69 -62.02 -20.51
C GLU A 875 21.69 -60.78 -21.40
N ARG A 876 20.74 -60.70 -22.34
CA ARG A 876 20.58 -59.56 -23.24
C ARG A 876 20.04 -58.33 -22.51
N ILE A 877 19.06 -58.51 -21.62
CA ILE A 877 18.50 -57.46 -20.75
C ILE A 877 19.57 -56.99 -19.77
N THR A 878 20.27 -57.88 -19.05
CA THR A 878 21.34 -57.45 -18.13
C THR A 878 22.55 -56.83 -18.84
N SER A 879 22.80 -57.17 -20.11
CA SER A 879 23.78 -56.46 -20.94
C SER A 879 23.29 -55.08 -21.40
N LEU A 880 22.00 -54.95 -21.74
CA LEU A 880 21.39 -53.66 -22.08
C LEU A 880 21.25 -52.74 -20.87
N GLU A 881 20.99 -53.28 -19.68
CA GLU A 881 21.02 -52.56 -18.41
C GLU A 881 22.45 -52.06 -18.13
N ARG A 882 23.47 -52.91 -18.33
CA ARG A 882 24.88 -52.49 -18.23
C ARG A 882 25.28 -51.44 -19.28
N GLU A 883 24.81 -51.54 -20.52
CA GLU A 883 25.04 -50.52 -21.55
C GLU A 883 24.26 -49.21 -21.28
N LEU A 884 23.03 -49.30 -20.74
CA LEU A 884 22.26 -48.13 -20.30
C LEU A 884 22.88 -47.47 -19.07
N GLU A 885 23.44 -48.23 -18.14
CA GLU A 885 24.14 -47.70 -16.97
C GLU A 885 25.51 -47.11 -17.35
N ALA A 886 26.21 -47.71 -18.32
CA ALA A 886 27.39 -47.12 -18.97
C ALA A 886 27.07 -45.85 -19.76
N MET A 887 25.93 -45.80 -20.49
CA MET A 887 25.48 -44.58 -21.17
C MET A 887 25.00 -43.51 -20.17
N LYS A 888 24.30 -43.89 -19.11
CA LYS A 888 23.83 -42.97 -18.06
C LYS A 888 25.01 -42.37 -17.29
N THR A 889 26.03 -43.16 -16.97
CA THR A 889 27.29 -42.64 -16.41
C THR A 889 28.03 -41.75 -17.42
N HIS A 890 28.09 -42.12 -18.71
CA HIS A 890 28.74 -41.30 -19.74
C HIS A 890 28.00 -39.96 -20.00
N ILE A 891 26.67 -39.95 -20.01
CA ILE A 891 25.83 -38.74 -20.12
C ILE A 891 25.98 -37.87 -18.86
N SER A 892 26.00 -38.49 -17.67
CA SER A 892 26.27 -37.79 -16.41
C SER A 892 27.67 -37.16 -16.38
N PHE A 893 28.66 -37.78 -17.04
CA PHE A 893 29.99 -37.24 -17.23
C PHE A 893 30.01 -36.09 -18.25
N ARG A 894 29.17 -36.15 -19.30
CA ARG A 894 29.12 -35.16 -20.39
C ARG A 894 28.32 -33.90 -20.04
N HIS A 895 27.36 -33.97 -19.13
CA HIS A 895 26.67 -32.79 -18.57
C HIS A 895 27.41 -32.11 -17.42
N ARG A 896 28.62 -32.57 -17.07
CA ARG A 896 29.52 -31.94 -16.08
C ARG A 896 30.71 -31.24 -16.73
N GLY A 897 30.48 -30.65 -17.91
CA GLY A 897 31.51 -30.23 -18.86
C GLY A 897 31.60 -28.73 -19.19
N THR A 898 31.01 -27.83 -18.40
CA THR A 898 31.18 -26.36 -18.53
C THR A 898 31.02 -25.61 -17.19
N SER A 899 31.60 -26.11 -16.10
CA SER A 899 31.99 -25.27 -14.96
C SER A 899 32.97 -25.98 -14.04
N GLN A 900 33.84 -25.19 -13.39
CA GLN A 900 34.77 -25.53 -12.32
C GLN A 900 36.01 -26.38 -12.67
N ASN A 901 37.14 -25.69 -12.63
CA ASN A 901 38.45 -26.27 -12.32
C ASN A 901 38.45 -26.89 -10.92
N SER A 902 39.30 -27.90 -10.76
CA SER A 902 39.92 -28.35 -9.49
C SER A 902 39.07 -29.11 -8.46
N CYS A 903 39.13 -30.44 -8.57
CA CYS A 903 39.45 -31.36 -7.46
C CYS A 903 40.62 -30.83 -6.58
N ARG A 904 40.88 -31.27 -5.34
CA ARG A 904 40.23 -32.19 -4.37
C ARG A 904 40.89 -31.93 -2.98
N PRO A 905 40.32 -32.42 -1.86
CA PRO A 905 41.01 -32.41 -0.55
C PRO A 905 41.96 -33.61 -0.39
N VAL A 906 42.95 -33.49 0.53
CA VAL A 906 43.78 -34.59 1.06
C VAL A 906 44.04 -34.37 2.56
N ASP A 907 44.13 -35.46 3.30
CA ASP A 907 44.19 -35.55 4.76
C ASP A 907 45.57 -35.95 5.34
N VAL A 908 45.84 -35.52 6.59
CA VAL A 908 46.51 -36.26 7.70
C VAL A 908 47.99 -36.73 7.59
N SER A 909 48.90 -36.15 8.41
CA SER A 909 49.74 -36.84 9.46
C SER A 909 50.99 -36.09 10.01
N THR A 910 51.17 -36.10 11.36
CA THR A 910 52.43 -35.95 12.18
C THR A 910 53.42 -34.78 11.95
N SER A 911 53.84 -33.96 12.93
CA SER A 911 54.55 -34.36 14.16
C SER A 911 54.83 -33.22 15.19
N GLN A 912 55.06 -33.60 16.47
CA GLN A 912 55.85 -32.93 17.54
C GLN A 912 55.36 -31.68 18.33
N LEU A 913 55.40 -31.85 19.67
CA LEU A 913 55.38 -30.91 20.80
C LEU A 913 56.77 -30.23 21.00
N PRO A 914 57.01 -29.29 21.97
CA PRO A 914 56.19 -28.88 23.13
C PRO A 914 56.09 -27.37 23.48
N ASN A 915 55.26 -27.11 24.51
CA ASN A 915 55.45 -26.18 25.65
C ASN A 915 54.96 -24.70 25.65
N ALA A 916 54.41 -24.37 26.83
CA ALA A 916 54.40 -23.08 27.56
C ALA A 916 53.19 -22.13 27.49
N ASN A 917 52.29 -22.32 28.46
CA ASN A 917 51.86 -21.33 29.47
C ASN A 917 51.17 -19.98 29.11
N ALA A 918 49.90 -19.92 29.52
CA ALA A 918 49.35 -19.00 30.54
C ALA A 918 48.77 -17.60 30.18
N SER A 919 47.66 -17.28 30.87
CA SER A 919 47.17 -15.97 31.38
C SER A 919 47.31 -14.71 30.50
N SER A 920 46.23 -14.08 30.02
CA SER A 920 45.26 -13.23 30.76
C SER A 920 45.77 -11.86 31.23
N VAL A 921 44.84 -10.89 31.35
CA VAL A 921 44.98 -9.50 31.85
C VAL A 921 45.36 -8.42 30.81
N ASP A 922 44.32 -7.82 30.22
CA ASP A 922 43.84 -6.45 30.44
C ASP A 922 44.79 -5.20 30.37
N ARG A 923 44.23 -4.11 29.82
CA ARG A 923 44.56 -2.65 29.95
C ARG A 923 45.65 -1.95 29.10
N LYS A 924 45.11 -0.96 28.35
CA LYS A 924 45.49 0.47 28.27
C LYS A 924 46.75 0.94 27.51
N SER A 925 46.45 1.52 26.34
CA SER A 925 46.87 2.86 25.89
C SER A 925 48.34 3.31 26.02
N SER A 926 48.96 3.59 24.87
CA SER A 926 49.72 4.84 24.71
C SER A 926 49.65 5.36 23.26
N ARG A 927 49.64 6.69 23.11
CA ARG A 927 49.74 7.40 21.82
C ARG A 927 51.22 7.70 21.54
N ARG A 928 51.68 7.61 20.28
CA ARG A 928 52.01 8.79 19.45
C ARG A 928 52.82 8.47 18.17
N ASN A 929 52.49 9.26 17.14
CA ASN A 929 53.34 9.77 16.07
C ASN A 929 53.92 8.81 15.00
N GLY A 930 53.49 9.06 13.75
CA GLY A 930 54.46 9.55 12.76
C GLY A 930 54.48 8.89 11.38
N ALA A 931 53.63 9.34 10.45
CA ALA A 931 53.99 9.60 9.04
C ALA A 931 52.82 10.25 8.29
N GLN A 932 53.02 11.44 7.72
CA GLN A 932 52.13 11.99 6.71
C GLN A 932 52.57 11.51 5.33
N ILE A 933 51.66 10.98 4.52
CA ILE A 933 51.87 10.89 3.06
C ILE A 933 50.77 11.66 2.36
N VAL A 934 51.17 12.78 1.75
CA VAL A 934 50.33 13.58 0.88
C VAL A 934 50.23 12.87 -0.48
N ARG A 935 49.01 12.58 -0.94
CA ARG A 935 48.72 12.44 -2.38
C ARG A 935 47.53 13.30 -2.77
N ARG A 936 47.81 14.32 -3.58
CA ARG A 936 46.80 15.01 -4.38
C ARG A 936 46.23 14.04 -5.42
N GLY A 937 44.92 14.07 -5.62
CA GLY A 937 44.21 13.24 -6.58
C GLY A 937 42.84 13.83 -6.90
N THR A 938 42.83 14.95 -7.64
CA THR A 938 41.62 15.62 -8.09
C THR A 938 41.01 14.93 -9.31
N THR A 939 39.75 14.49 -9.24
CA THR A 939 38.84 14.49 -10.42
C THR A 939 37.36 14.29 -10.07
N ALA A 940 36.52 15.18 -10.61
CA ALA A 940 35.14 14.97 -11.05
C ALA A 940 34.10 14.30 -10.11
N VAL A 941 33.43 15.11 -9.30
CA VAL A 941 32.03 14.85 -8.90
C VAL A 941 31.13 15.26 -10.07
N ARG A 942 30.40 14.31 -10.68
CA ARG A 942 29.31 14.61 -11.62
C ARG A 942 28.00 14.76 -10.84
N HIS A 943 27.55 16.00 -10.66
CA HIS A 943 26.14 16.25 -10.39
C HIS A 943 25.33 16.09 -11.68
N TYR A 944 24.29 15.26 -11.66
CA TYR A 944 23.17 15.42 -12.59
C TYR A 944 22.07 16.19 -11.87
N GLY A 945 21.76 17.37 -12.38
CA GLY A 945 20.71 18.22 -11.85
C GLY A 945 19.33 17.79 -12.32
N TYR A 946 18.33 18.12 -11.52
CA TYR A 946 16.92 18.06 -11.90
C TYR A 946 16.62 19.07 -13.03
N LEU A 947 15.73 18.65 -13.94
CA LEU A 947 14.74 19.49 -14.62
C LEU A 947 13.40 18.75 -14.55
#